data_AF-A0A958G3Y9-F1
#
_entry.id   AF-A0A958G3Y9-F1
#
_cell.length_a   1.000
_cell.length_b   1.000
_cell.length_c   1.000
_cell.angle_alpha   90.00
_cell.angle_beta   90.00
_cell.angle_gamma   90.00
#
_symmetry.space_group_name_H-M   'P 1'
#
loop_
_entity.id
_entity.type
_entity.pdbx_description
1 polymer ?
#
loop_
_entity_poly.entity_id
_entity_poly.type
_entity_poly.pdbx_seq_one_letter_code
_entity_poly.pdbx_strand_id
1 'polypeptide(L)'
;LLTGIILIAAGQSLQAQSQPPKYSKVKIWISSPADAQALQQANLVLDHFHAAPDHIETVLNEYELAKLQQSGLGYEVLIPDLSAHYEANIRRTPAELKILEKEMQEQYNVSGFGFGSMGGYYTFDEVVAQLDSMRLNYPNLISQRESIGLSLQGRDLWAVRISDNPDLNEGEPEILYTALHHAREPQSMATIVYFMYYLLENYGTNPDVTYLVNNRELYFVPVLNPDGYVYNQQTNPNGGGYWRKNRRNNGNGTFGVDLNRNYGFQWGYDNSGSSPDPGDETYRGTAAFSEPETQVIRDFCNVHTFKLGLNYHSYQNILIYPWGYINALPPAPDDGIFIALAEDMTQFNNYDHGNSTQLLYPVNGSSDDWMYGEQTTKDKIFSMTPEVGSFFDGFWPDPNRIFPLAEENVYLNMALARGEGVITADSLDPLPPANPAAYSDYTTPTSIQINWIDPTSLANGDPLLPGEFTIEISRDGSPLASVNGGMQGYTDSGLNDGQEYSYDLYTRVTATDSISEAVGASWIAGGSPVPTAPAGLSCIPSTSQAMLSWSDPTTQIDGTPLDDLDHINIYRNGILIGSAAPGAESYTDTPPQGFTYDYYITAVDNENPPNESAPGNTVNCFVGDTPNFMVWVGPDATGESAESGDSLFAALVANGESSFLSNDLFEFGTDLSIYDGIFVVLGIFSNNHVIEAGDPEGPALQAYLQNGGRLYLEGGDCFNYDPEVGGYNIRPWFALDDGPDGSGDLSGVTGQNDLSAFSFSYNGENNWMDELQPAGSTPVWKNSGNSDISGVFYSGFGNGSALGVVPSFGGLVDNSAPLNHQARPLAAAA
;
A
#
# COMPACT_ATOMS: atom_id res chain seq x y z
N LEU A 1 10.24 79.93 59.33
CA LEU A 1 10.28 78.72 60.17
C LEU A 1 9.85 77.57 59.27
N LEU A 2 10.75 77.04 58.43
CA LEU A 2 11.68 75.93 58.72
C LEU A 2 10.93 74.69 59.23
N THR A 3 10.64 73.68 58.40
CA THR A 3 11.49 72.56 57.89
C THR A 3 11.65 71.39 58.86
N GLY A 4 11.36 70.19 58.36
CA GLY A 4 11.74 68.87 58.90
C GLY A 4 11.26 67.80 57.90
N ILE A 5 11.97 67.60 56.80
CA ILE A 5 12.97 66.52 56.60
C ILE A 5 12.40 65.15 56.98
N ILE A 6 11.79 64.48 56.00
CA ILE A 6 11.66 63.02 55.97
C ILE A 6 12.77 62.55 55.02
N LEU A 7 13.74 61.80 55.57
CA LEU A 7 14.79 61.15 54.80
C LEU A 7 14.15 60.13 53.84
N ILE A 8 14.29 60.38 52.54
CA ILE A 8 14.22 59.35 51.51
C ILE A 8 15.56 58.62 51.56
N ALA A 9 15.59 57.44 52.18
CA ALA A 9 16.69 56.50 51.97
C ALA A 9 16.48 55.88 50.59
N ALA A 10 17.09 56.49 49.58
CA ALA A 10 17.36 55.85 48.30
C ALA A 10 18.32 54.68 48.56
N GLY A 11 17.74 53.50 48.80
CA GLY A 11 18.45 52.24 48.68
C GLY A 11 18.65 51.93 47.21
N GLN A 12 19.61 52.58 46.57
CA GLN A 12 20.22 52.04 45.36
C GLN A 12 20.95 50.76 45.76
N SER A 13 20.26 49.62 45.73
CA SER A 13 20.94 48.38 45.36
C SER A 13 21.09 48.41 43.84
N LEU A 14 22.11 49.13 43.38
CA LEU A 14 22.81 48.75 42.15
C LEU A 14 23.35 47.35 42.41
N GLN A 15 22.50 46.32 42.23
CA GLN A 15 23.01 45.02 41.86
C GLN A 15 23.75 45.27 40.56
N ALA A 16 25.07 45.01 40.58
CA ALA A 16 25.90 45.12 39.41
C ALA A 16 25.21 44.37 38.27
N GLN A 17 24.64 45.12 37.32
CA GLN A 17 24.12 44.57 36.10
C GLN A 17 25.35 44.09 35.36
N SER A 18 25.66 42.79 35.48
CA SER A 18 26.59 42.15 34.56
C SER A 18 26.11 42.53 33.16
N GLN A 19 27.01 43.04 32.34
CA GLN A 19 26.71 43.30 30.94
C GLN A 19 26.03 42.05 30.36
N PRO A 20 25.01 42.20 29.49
CA PRO A 20 24.38 41.05 28.87
C PRO A 20 25.45 40.16 28.23
N PRO A 21 25.33 38.83 28.32
CA PRO A 21 26.32 37.92 27.78
C PRO A 21 26.47 38.17 26.29
N LYS A 22 27.71 38.14 25.81
CA LYS A 22 27.99 38.30 24.38
C LYS A 22 27.87 36.97 23.66
N TYR A 23 27.32 37.05 22.46
CA TYR A 23 27.23 35.93 21.54
C TYR A 23 28.08 36.25 20.31
N SER A 24 28.93 35.32 19.93
CA SER A 24 29.83 35.43 18.78
C SER A 24 29.48 34.40 17.73
N LYS A 25 29.45 34.81 16.46
CA LYS A 25 29.47 33.85 15.33
C LYS A 25 30.91 33.46 15.08
N VAL A 26 31.18 32.17 15.11
CA VAL A 26 32.52 31.60 14.94
C VAL A 26 32.53 30.56 13.83
N LYS A 27 33.68 30.46 13.17
CA LYS A 27 34.03 29.40 12.24
C LYS A 27 35.10 28.53 12.87
N ILE A 28 34.83 27.24 13.00
CA ILE A 28 35.70 26.24 13.63
C ILE A 28 36.22 25.31 12.52
N TRP A 29 37.53 25.21 12.35
CA TRP A 29 38.12 24.32 11.34
C TRP A 29 38.08 22.87 11.82
N ILE A 30 37.53 21.98 10.99
CA ILE A 30 37.46 20.53 11.24
C ILE A 30 38.04 19.84 10.01
N SER A 31 39.36 19.61 10.00
CA SER A 31 40.08 19.09 8.82
C SER A 31 40.60 17.66 9.01
N SER A 32 40.40 17.08 10.19
CA SER A 32 40.85 15.73 10.52
C SER A 32 39.95 15.06 11.57
N PRO A 33 39.95 13.71 11.67
CA PRO A 33 39.27 13.01 12.77
C PRO A 33 39.77 13.43 14.17
N ALA A 34 41.01 13.90 14.28
CA ALA A 34 41.55 14.41 15.53
C ALA A 34 40.89 15.74 15.94
N ASP A 35 40.56 16.60 14.97
CA ASP A 35 39.83 17.85 15.22
C ASP A 35 38.39 17.58 15.67
N ALA A 36 37.72 16.62 15.02
CA ALA A 36 36.39 16.17 15.44
C ALA A 36 36.41 15.60 16.87
N GLN A 37 37.44 14.82 17.21
CA GLN A 37 37.62 14.31 18.57
C GLN A 37 37.94 15.42 19.58
N ALA A 38 38.74 16.43 19.20
CA ALA A 38 39.03 17.57 20.05
C ALA A 38 37.79 18.44 20.31
N LEU A 39 36.91 18.60 19.31
CA LEU A 39 35.62 19.27 19.48
C LEU A 39 34.72 18.51 20.46
N GLN A 40 34.66 17.18 20.32
CA GLN A 40 33.91 16.32 21.24
C GLN A 40 34.49 16.38 22.68
N GLN A 41 35.82 16.36 22.83
CA GLN A 41 36.50 16.47 24.12
C GLN A 41 36.35 17.85 24.77
N ALA A 42 36.17 18.91 23.98
CA ALA A 42 35.87 20.25 24.48
C ALA A 42 34.50 20.32 25.16
N ASN A 43 33.66 19.29 24.99
CA ASN A 43 32.30 19.20 25.50
C ASN A 43 31.49 20.46 25.12
N LEU A 44 31.61 20.85 23.85
CA LEU A 44 30.86 21.92 23.23
C LEU A 44 29.65 21.31 22.53
N VAL A 45 28.46 21.64 23.03
CA VAL A 45 27.21 21.27 22.37
C VAL A 45 26.88 22.37 21.36
N LEU A 46 26.91 22.02 20.07
CA LEU A 46 26.59 22.98 19.00
C LEU A 46 25.11 22.90 18.68
N ASP A 47 24.34 23.84 19.22
CA ASP A 47 22.87 23.84 19.11
C ASP A 47 22.34 24.31 17.74
N HIS A 48 23.08 25.16 17.03
CA HIS A 48 22.76 25.58 15.66
C HIS A 48 24.05 25.76 14.87
N PHE A 49 24.25 25.00 13.80
CA PHE A 49 25.46 25.10 13.01
C PHE A 49 25.25 24.87 11.51
N HIS A 50 26.16 25.43 10.72
CA HIS A 50 26.31 25.08 9.31
C HIS A 50 27.61 24.31 9.14
N ALA A 51 27.50 23.06 8.71
CA ALA A 51 28.66 22.22 8.43
C ALA A 51 29.07 22.34 6.95
N ALA A 52 30.34 22.61 6.73
CA ALA A 52 31.02 22.54 5.44
C ALA A 52 32.11 21.45 5.50
N PRO A 53 32.66 21.01 4.35
CA PRO A 53 33.62 19.90 4.32
C PRO A 53 34.88 20.08 5.19
N ASP A 54 35.27 21.32 5.46
CA ASP A 54 36.49 21.68 6.19
C ASP A 54 36.24 22.51 7.47
N HIS A 55 34.99 22.90 7.77
CA HIS A 55 34.68 23.74 8.91
C HIS A 55 33.21 23.67 9.36
N ILE A 56 32.96 24.20 10.56
CA ILE A 56 31.62 24.40 11.13
C ILE A 56 31.45 25.88 11.48
N GLU A 57 30.36 26.51 11.04
CA GLU A 57 29.95 27.83 11.53
C GLU A 57 28.86 27.70 12.59
N THR A 58 29.03 28.35 13.74
CA THR A 58 28.07 28.26 14.86
C THR A 58 28.07 29.56 15.68
N VAL A 59 27.04 29.75 16.50
CA VAL A 59 26.98 30.82 17.50
C VAL A 59 27.36 30.26 18.86
N LEU A 60 28.29 30.93 19.56
CA LEU A 60 28.72 30.56 20.91
C LEU A 60 28.55 31.74 21.86
N ASN A 61 28.16 31.46 23.10
CA ASN A 61 28.24 32.44 24.18
C ASN A 61 29.71 32.61 24.66
N GLU A 62 29.98 33.57 25.53
CA GLU A 62 31.34 33.82 26.05
C GLU A 62 31.96 32.61 26.77
N TYR A 63 31.14 31.79 27.43
CA TYR A 63 31.58 30.61 28.17
C TYR A 63 32.02 29.48 27.22
N GLU A 64 31.22 29.21 26.19
CA GLU A 64 31.50 28.24 25.14
C GLU A 64 32.68 28.68 24.27
N LEU A 65 32.78 29.97 23.93
CA LEU A 65 33.95 30.50 23.23
C LEU A 65 35.24 30.29 24.04
N ALA A 66 35.19 30.42 25.36
CA ALA A 66 36.32 30.12 26.23
C ALA A 66 36.67 28.62 26.27
N LYS A 67 35.68 27.71 26.18
CA LYS A 67 35.92 26.26 26.00
C LYS A 67 36.59 25.97 24.65
N LEU A 68 36.11 26.60 23.57
CA LEU A 68 36.70 26.48 22.23
C LEU A 68 38.16 26.96 22.21
N GLN A 69 38.45 28.06 22.89
CA GLN A 69 39.82 28.57 23.05
C GLN A 69 40.73 27.58 23.78
N GLN A 70 40.21 26.88 24.79
CA GLN A 70 40.97 25.91 25.59
C GLN A 70 41.19 24.57 24.86
N SER A 71 40.31 24.20 23.92
CA SER A 71 40.45 22.96 23.16
C SER A 71 41.66 22.95 22.21
N GLY A 72 42.16 24.14 21.85
CA GLY A 72 43.26 24.31 20.90
C GLY A 72 42.87 24.13 19.43
N LEU A 73 41.58 23.98 19.13
CA LEU A 73 41.07 23.96 17.76
C LEU A 73 41.35 25.27 17.04
N GLY A 74 41.65 25.19 15.75
CA GLY A 74 41.73 26.38 14.90
C GLY A 74 40.33 26.98 14.71
N TYR A 75 40.16 28.26 15.02
CA TYR A 75 38.89 28.96 14.80
C TYR A 75 39.10 30.42 14.40
N GLU A 76 38.07 31.01 13.80
CA GLU A 76 37.96 32.42 13.43
C GLU A 76 36.67 32.99 14.02
N VAL A 77 36.75 34.16 14.66
CA VAL A 77 35.55 34.90 15.09
C VAL A 77 35.08 35.75 13.94
N LEU A 78 33.96 35.36 13.31
CA LEU A 78 33.37 36.07 12.18
C LEU A 78 32.64 37.33 12.63
N ILE A 79 31.86 37.21 13.72
CA ILE A 79 31.11 38.32 14.31
C ILE A 79 31.31 38.26 15.83
N PRO A 80 32.04 39.20 16.44
CA PRO A 80 32.37 39.15 17.87
C PRO A 80 31.20 39.54 18.79
N ASP A 81 30.21 40.25 18.28
CA ASP A 81 29.03 40.70 19.03
C ASP A 81 27.82 40.72 18.11
N LEU A 82 27.03 39.64 18.15
CA LEU A 82 25.88 39.45 17.26
C LEU A 82 24.75 40.45 17.52
N SER A 83 24.50 40.79 18.79
CA SER A 83 23.50 41.80 19.15
C SER A 83 23.85 43.17 18.58
N ALA A 84 25.11 43.60 18.73
CA ALA A 84 25.57 44.87 18.16
C ALA A 84 25.58 44.83 16.62
N HIS A 85 25.91 43.67 16.03
CA HIS A 85 25.85 43.48 14.58
C HIS A 85 24.42 43.62 14.04
N TYR A 86 23.43 43.02 14.70
CA TYR A 86 22.02 43.16 14.34
C TYR A 86 21.57 44.62 14.41
N GLU A 87 21.82 45.28 15.54
CA GLU A 87 21.42 46.68 15.76
C GLU A 87 22.00 47.63 14.69
N ALA A 88 23.20 47.33 14.19
CA ALA A 88 23.86 48.13 13.16
C ALA A 88 23.39 47.84 11.72
N ASN A 89 22.94 46.61 11.40
CA ASN A 89 22.78 46.17 10.01
C ASN A 89 21.35 45.76 9.63
N ILE A 90 20.52 45.35 10.59
CA ILE A 90 19.18 44.79 10.34
C ILE A 90 18.16 45.67 11.07
N ARG A 91 18.05 46.92 10.62
CA ARG A 91 17.10 47.90 11.16
C ARG A 91 16.30 48.55 10.05
N ARG A 92 14.98 48.48 10.17
CA ARG A 92 14.04 49.32 9.43
C ARG A 92 13.53 50.43 10.34
N THR A 93 13.27 51.60 9.76
CA THR A 93 12.60 52.69 10.47
C THR A 93 11.13 52.35 10.70
N PRO A 94 10.48 52.92 11.73
CA PRO A 94 9.05 52.71 11.95
C PRO A 94 8.16 53.07 10.73
N ALA A 95 8.58 54.05 9.92
CA ALA A 95 7.86 54.42 8.70
C ALA A 95 7.97 53.34 7.61
N GLU A 96 9.15 52.74 7.43
CA GLU A 96 9.36 51.63 6.49
C GLU A 96 8.61 50.38 6.92
N LEU A 97 8.60 50.06 8.23
CA LEU A 97 7.81 48.93 8.75
C LEU A 97 6.32 49.13 8.49
N LYS A 98 5.80 50.34 8.65
CA LYS A 98 4.38 50.61 8.39
C LYS A 98 3.99 50.47 6.92
N ILE A 99 4.88 50.85 6.00
CA ILE A 99 4.65 50.64 4.56
C ILE A 99 4.67 49.15 4.25
N LEU A 100 5.70 48.46 4.73
CA LEU A 100 5.87 47.02 4.55
C LEU A 100 4.71 46.22 5.15
N GLU A 101 4.21 46.61 6.33
CA GLU A 101 3.06 45.97 6.99
C GLU A 101 1.86 45.99 6.08
N LYS A 102 1.52 47.16 5.53
CA LYS A 102 0.40 47.30 4.62
C LYS A 102 0.57 46.45 3.37
N GLU A 103 1.77 46.43 2.78
CA GLU A 103 2.08 45.61 1.61
C GLU A 103 1.91 44.12 1.90
N MET A 104 2.42 43.65 3.05
CA MET A 104 2.34 42.25 3.45
C MET A 104 0.91 41.82 3.81
N GLN A 105 0.17 42.64 4.54
CA GLN A 105 -1.24 42.39 4.86
C GLN A 105 -2.11 42.30 3.60
N GLU A 106 -1.89 43.19 2.61
CA GLU A 106 -2.57 43.13 1.31
C GLU A 106 -2.16 41.90 0.50
N GLN A 107 -0.88 41.52 0.52
CA GLN A 107 -0.36 40.38 -0.23
C GLN A 107 -0.90 39.05 0.29
N TYR A 108 -0.93 38.85 1.61
CA TYR A 108 -1.28 37.56 2.22
C TYR A 108 -2.70 37.49 2.78
N ASN A 109 -3.47 38.58 2.67
CA ASN A 109 -4.86 38.66 3.13
C ASN A 109 -5.05 38.28 4.60
N VAL A 110 -4.13 38.73 5.45
CA VAL A 110 -4.20 38.65 6.92
C VAL A 110 -3.92 40.03 7.47
N SER A 111 -4.98 40.72 7.90
CA SER A 111 -5.01 42.15 8.21
C SER A 111 -4.77 42.47 9.69
N GLY A 112 -5.01 41.52 10.60
CA GLY A 112 -4.81 41.67 12.04
C GLY A 112 -3.36 41.46 12.48
N PHE A 113 -2.58 40.70 11.72
CA PHE A 113 -1.15 40.52 11.98
C PHE A 113 -0.33 41.69 11.44
N GLY A 114 0.71 42.11 12.16
CA GLY A 114 1.55 43.25 11.83
C GLY A 114 2.91 43.21 12.53
N PHE A 115 3.70 44.28 12.39
CA PHE A 115 5.01 44.36 13.02
C PHE A 115 4.92 44.90 14.45
N GLY A 116 5.63 44.25 15.37
CA GLY A 116 5.80 44.73 16.74
C GLY A 116 6.97 45.70 16.90
N SER A 117 7.07 46.30 18.09
CA SER A 117 8.05 47.37 18.35
C SER A 117 9.47 46.87 18.62
N MET A 118 9.67 45.58 18.86
CA MET A 118 10.98 44.98 19.12
C MET A 118 11.60 44.44 17.82
N GLY A 119 12.07 45.34 16.96
CA GLY A 119 12.78 44.97 15.73
C GLY A 119 11.89 44.29 14.68
N GLY A 120 10.59 44.54 14.71
CA GLY A 120 9.59 43.89 13.85
C GLY A 120 8.75 42.84 14.59
N TYR A 121 9.21 42.35 15.74
CA TYR A 121 8.47 41.39 16.56
C TYR A 121 7.75 42.05 17.72
N TYR A 122 6.66 41.41 18.17
CA TYR A 122 5.88 41.86 19.32
C TYR A 122 6.65 41.70 20.63
N THR A 123 6.65 42.73 21.46
CA THR A 123 6.99 42.59 22.89
C THR A 123 5.97 41.71 23.61
N PHE A 124 6.27 41.29 24.85
CA PHE A 124 5.36 40.43 25.64
C PHE A 124 4.01 41.12 25.84
N ASP A 125 4.02 42.40 26.19
CA ASP A 125 2.80 43.19 26.37
C ASP A 125 2.04 43.38 25.05
N GLU A 126 2.74 43.50 23.92
CA GLU A 126 2.10 43.55 22.60
C GLU A 126 1.46 42.22 22.23
N VAL A 127 2.08 41.07 22.51
CA VAL A 127 1.45 39.75 22.31
C VAL A 127 0.17 39.65 23.13
N VAL A 128 0.21 40.03 24.41
CA VAL A 128 -0.97 40.06 25.29
C VAL A 128 -2.06 40.96 24.70
N ALA A 129 -1.69 42.14 24.18
CA ALA A 129 -2.62 43.04 23.52
C ALA A 129 -3.21 42.46 22.22
N GLN A 130 -2.45 41.66 21.46
CA GLN A 130 -2.95 40.94 20.29
C GLN A 130 -4.02 39.92 20.70
N LEU A 131 -3.78 39.12 21.74
CA LEU A 131 -4.78 38.17 22.25
C LEU A 131 -6.07 38.86 22.68
N ASP A 132 -5.95 39.99 23.41
CA ASP A 132 -7.11 40.80 23.83
C ASP A 132 -7.85 41.39 22.62
N SER A 133 -7.13 41.79 21.56
CA SER A 133 -7.71 42.32 20.33
C SER A 133 -8.42 41.26 19.50
N MET A 134 -7.85 40.05 19.41
CA MET A 134 -8.49 38.91 18.76
C MET A 134 -9.83 38.58 19.44
N ARG A 135 -9.86 38.49 20.78
CA ARG A 135 -11.13 38.27 21.51
C ARG A 135 -12.15 39.38 21.30
N LEU A 136 -11.71 40.63 21.23
CA LEU A 136 -12.62 41.75 21.00
C LEU A 136 -13.27 41.69 19.61
N ASN A 137 -12.48 41.32 18.59
CA ASN A 137 -12.91 41.35 17.19
C ASN A 137 -13.62 40.06 16.75
N TYR A 138 -13.27 38.92 17.36
CA TYR A 138 -13.80 37.60 17.04
C TYR A 138 -14.34 36.88 18.30
N PRO A 139 -15.28 37.49 19.05
CA PRO A 139 -15.68 37.00 20.37
C PRO A 139 -16.37 35.63 20.35
N ASN A 140 -16.78 35.13 19.19
CA ASN A 140 -17.38 33.79 19.06
C ASN A 140 -16.40 32.75 18.51
N LEU A 141 -15.13 33.11 18.24
CA LEU A 141 -14.17 32.18 17.63
C LEU A 141 -12.88 32.00 18.45
N ILE A 142 -12.62 32.88 19.41
CA ILE A 142 -11.48 32.77 20.32
C ILE A 142 -11.90 33.05 21.76
N SER A 143 -11.33 32.31 22.71
CA SER A 143 -11.62 32.44 24.13
C SER A 143 -11.05 33.75 24.69
N GLN A 144 -11.46 34.14 25.89
CA GLN A 144 -10.60 35.04 26.67
C GLN A 144 -9.27 34.34 26.96
N ARG A 145 -8.17 35.11 26.99
CA ARG A 145 -6.90 34.55 27.44
C ARG A 145 -6.98 34.11 28.90
N GLU A 146 -6.45 32.94 29.17
CA GLU A 146 -6.35 32.35 30.49
C GLU A 146 -4.89 32.28 30.92
N SER A 147 -4.62 32.55 32.19
CA SER A 147 -3.30 32.28 32.77
C SER A 147 -3.27 30.81 33.19
N ILE A 148 -2.46 30.01 32.49
CA ILE A 148 -2.28 28.58 32.81
C ILE A 148 -1.24 28.37 33.93
N GLY A 149 -0.59 29.45 34.37
CA GLY A 149 0.36 29.45 35.46
C GLY A 149 1.36 30.60 35.36
N LEU A 150 2.32 30.63 36.29
CA LEU A 150 3.29 31.71 36.40
C LEU A 150 4.72 31.25 36.08
N SER A 151 5.47 32.10 35.40
CA SER A 151 6.92 31.98 35.22
C SER A 151 7.69 32.16 36.52
N LEU A 152 9.00 31.95 36.48
CA LEU A 152 9.89 32.11 37.64
C LEU A 152 9.82 33.50 38.27
N GLN A 153 9.66 34.55 37.47
CA GLN A 153 9.55 35.94 37.92
C GLN A 153 8.09 36.40 38.08
N GLY A 154 7.12 35.49 38.04
CA GLY A 154 5.71 35.76 38.32
C GLY A 154 4.94 36.39 37.17
N ARG A 155 5.35 36.15 35.92
CA ARG A 155 4.57 36.54 34.72
C ARG A 155 3.66 35.41 34.33
N ASP A 156 2.44 35.74 33.94
CA ASP A 156 1.49 34.75 33.43
C ASP A 156 1.99 34.12 32.11
N LEU A 157 1.82 32.82 32.00
CA LEU A 157 1.85 32.09 30.73
C LEU A 157 0.41 32.10 30.22
N TRP A 158 0.17 32.81 29.12
CA TRP A 158 -1.16 32.98 28.56
C TRP A 158 -1.48 31.89 27.54
N ALA A 159 -2.64 31.28 27.70
CA ALA A 159 -3.26 30.39 26.71
C ALA A 159 -4.55 30.99 26.17
N VAL A 160 -4.89 30.66 24.93
CA VAL A 160 -6.20 30.89 24.30
C VAL A 160 -6.61 29.67 23.51
N ARG A 161 -7.91 29.52 23.31
CA ARG A 161 -8.51 28.50 22.46
C ARG A 161 -9.25 29.13 21.29
N ILE A 162 -9.07 28.59 20.09
CA ILE A 162 -9.85 28.91 18.88
C ILE A 162 -10.74 27.70 18.54
N SER A 163 -12.04 27.94 18.43
CA SER A 163 -13.13 26.98 18.12
C SER A 163 -14.40 27.80 17.81
N ASP A 164 -15.45 27.22 17.21
CA ASP A 164 -16.73 27.89 16.96
C ASP A 164 -17.56 28.12 18.24
N ASN A 165 -17.24 27.46 19.36
CA ASN A 165 -17.77 27.78 20.70
C ASN A 165 -16.64 27.89 21.73
N PRO A 166 -15.78 28.91 21.62
CA PRO A 166 -14.50 28.98 22.31
C PRO A 166 -14.59 29.21 23.83
N ASP A 167 -15.78 29.42 24.38
CA ASP A 167 -16.04 29.56 25.82
C ASP A 167 -16.65 28.29 26.46
N LEU A 168 -16.90 27.23 25.67
CA LEU A 168 -17.43 25.94 26.12
C LEU A 168 -16.48 24.81 25.73
N ASN A 169 -16.30 23.80 26.56
CA ASN A 169 -15.61 22.58 26.14
C ASN A 169 -16.65 21.65 25.50
N GLU A 170 -16.44 21.31 24.24
CA GLU A 170 -17.38 20.54 23.42
C GLU A 170 -16.92 19.10 23.17
N GLY A 171 -15.81 18.68 23.80
CA GLY A 171 -15.25 17.34 23.60
C GLY A 171 -14.65 17.13 22.21
N GLU A 172 -14.43 18.21 21.45
CA GLU A 172 -13.74 18.11 20.16
C GLU A 172 -12.26 17.82 20.36
N PRO A 173 -11.59 17.19 19.38
CA PRO A 173 -10.17 16.93 19.46
C PRO A 173 -9.33 18.19 19.73
N GLU A 174 -8.47 18.13 20.74
CA GLU A 174 -7.62 19.24 21.15
C GLU A 174 -6.23 19.17 20.50
N ILE A 175 -5.75 20.30 19.99
CA ILE A 175 -4.42 20.46 19.39
C ILE A 175 -3.68 21.59 20.07
N LEU A 176 -2.41 21.35 20.43
CA LEU A 176 -1.58 22.31 21.15
C LEU A 176 -0.54 22.96 20.24
N TYR A 177 -0.49 24.29 20.19
CA TYR A 177 0.57 25.06 19.57
C TYR A 177 1.28 25.91 20.62
N THR A 178 2.59 25.77 20.75
CA THR A 178 3.39 26.57 21.68
C THR A 178 4.56 27.22 20.95
N ALA A 179 5.07 28.33 21.49
CA ALA A 179 6.26 29.00 20.97
C ALA A 179 7.09 29.63 22.08
N LEU A 180 8.30 30.08 21.71
CA LEU A 180 9.23 30.75 22.62
C LEU A 180 9.58 29.90 23.86
N HIS A 181 9.82 28.60 23.71
CA HIS A 181 10.61 27.88 24.73
C HIS A 181 11.98 28.54 24.89
N HIS A 182 12.58 28.92 23.76
CA HIS A 182 13.80 29.72 23.71
C HIS A 182 13.49 31.19 23.44
N ALA A 183 13.94 32.06 24.32
CA ALA A 183 13.62 33.48 24.29
C ALA A 183 14.23 34.26 23.10
N ARG A 184 15.20 33.69 22.39
CA ARG A 184 15.85 34.34 21.24
C ARG A 184 15.16 34.07 19.91
N GLU A 185 14.06 33.31 19.89
CA GLU A 185 13.45 32.75 18.68
C GLU A 185 12.08 33.40 18.40
N PRO A 186 11.97 34.73 18.27
CA PRO A 186 10.67 35.42 18.15
C PRO A 186 9.88 35.05 16.88
N GLN A 187 10.53 34.50 15.85
CA GLN A 187 9.83 34.00 14.67
C GLN A 187 8.87 32.86 15.02
N SER A 188 9.19 32.01 16.01
CA SER A 188 8.27 30.97 16.51
C SER A 188 6.92 31.55 16.95
N MET A 189 6.96 32.62 17.76
CA MET A 189 5.77 33.33 18.24
C MET A 189 5.05 34.06 17.10
N ALA A 190 5.79 34.72 16.22
CA ALA A 190 5.21 35.42 15.07
C ALA A 190 4.42 34.46 14.17
N THR A 191 4.96 33.28 13.89
CA THR A 191 4.31 32.26 13.06
C THR A 191 2.96 31.81 13.65
N ILE A 192 2.89 31.52 14.95
CA ILE A 192 1.62 31.06 15.53
C ILE A 192 0.62 32.21 15.73
N VAL A 193 1.07 33.43 16.07
CA VAL A 193 0.17 34.60 16.14
C VAL A 193 -0.40 34.95 14.75
N TYR A 194 0.40 34.81 13.69
CA TYR A 194 -0.08 34.94 12.31
C TYR A 194 -1.12 33.86 11.98
N PHE A 195 -0.86 32.60 12.32
CA PHE A 195 -1.80 31.51 12.06
C PHE A 195 -3.12 31.70 12.81
N MET A 196 -3.09 32.21 14.04
CA MET A 196 -4.31 32.57 14.78
C MET A 196 -5.13 33.62 14.03
N TYR A 197 -4.51 34.71 13.54
CA TYR A 197 -5.23 35.69 12.70
C TYR A 197 -5.75 35.08 11.40
N TYR A 198 -4.96 34.22 10.75
CA TYR A 198 -5.38 33.52 9.54
C TYR A 198 -6.65 32.71 9.77
N LEU A 199 -6.74 31.94 10.87
CA LEU A 199 -7.93 31.19 11.24
C LEU A 199 -9.14 32.11 11.46
N LEU A 200 -8.97 33.17 12.25
CA LEU A 200 -10.06 34.08 12.62
C LEU A 200 -10.60 34.88 11.43
N GLU A 201 -9.72 35.32 10.53
CA GLU A 201 -10.08 36.16 9.37
C GLU A 201 -10.65 35.35 8.19
N ASN A 202 -10.28 34.08 8.08
CA ASN A 202 -10.71 33.20 6.99
C ASN A 202 -11.84 32.24 7.39
N TYR A 203 -12.32 32.29 8.62
CA TYR A 203 -13.51 31.56 9.07
C TYR A 203 -14.76 31.98 8.28
N GLY A 204 -15.52 31.00 7.79
CA GLY A 204 -16.72 31.22 6.97
C GLY A 204 -16.45 31.57 5.51
N THR A 205 -15.19 31.72 5.09
CA THR A 205 -14.80 31.98 3.70
C THR A 205 -13.90 30.89 3.13
N ASN A 206 -12.91 30.44 3.90
CA ASN A 206 -12.10 29.28 3.56
C ASN A 206 -12.76 28.01 4.15
N PRO A 207 -13.15 27.02 3.31
CA PRO A 207 -13.84 25.82 3.78
C PRO A 207 -13.00 24.98 4.75
N ASP A 208 -11.69 24.92 4.55
CA ASP A 208 -10.80 24.14 5.41
C ASP A 208 -10.63 24.79 6.78
N VAL A 209 -10.44 26.12 6.82
CA VAL A 209 -10.43 26.86 8.09
C VAL A 209 -11.76 26.73 8.82
N THR A 210 -12.86 26.83 8.09
CA THR A 210 -14.21 26.69 8.66
C THR A 210 -14.41 25.29 9.25
N TYR A 211 -13.98 24.25 8.54
CA TYR A 211 -14.01 22.88 9.04
C TYR A 211 -13.20 22.74 10.33
N LEU A 212 -11.95 23.21 10.34
CA LEU A 212 -11.08 23.08 11.51
C LEU A 212 -11.67 23.79 12.72
N VAL A 213 -12.14 25.02 12.57
CA VAL A 213 -12.70 25.80 13.70
C VAL A 213 -14.03 25.20 14.21
N ASN A 214 -14.83 24.56 13.35
CA ASN A 214 -16.10 23.93 13.74
C ASN A 214 -15.97 22.50 14.29
N ASN A 215 -14.76 21.92 14.31
CA ASN A 215 -14.58 20.50 14.63
C ASN A 215 -13.33 20.24 15.49
N ARG A 216 -12.67 21.29 16.00
CA ARG A 216 -11.40 21.19 16.74
C ARG A 216 -11.30 22.29 17.79
N GLU A 217 -10.69 21.95 18.91
CA GLU A 217 -10.23 22.93 19.89
C GLU A 217 -8.73 23.21 19.70
N LEU A 218 -8.40 24.35 19.11
CA LEU A 218 -7.02 24.74 18.83
C LEU A 218 -6.48 25.63 19.97
N TYR A 219 -5.58 25.09 20.78
CA TYR A 219 -4.98 25.78 21.92
C TYR A 219 -3.63 26.39 21.55
N PHE A 220 -3.42 27.65 21.96
CA PHE A 220 -2.20 28.40 21.67
C PHE A 220 -1.56 28.93 22.95
N VAL A 221 -0.25 28.71 23.12
CA VAL A 221 0.60 29.32 24.16
C VAL A 221 1.73 30.11 23.49
N PRO A 222 1.51 31.40 23.15
CA PRO A 222 2.45 32.15 22.31
C PRO A 222 3.80 32.50 22.96
N VAL A 223 3.86 32.54 24.29
CA VAL A 223 5.07 32.91 25.03
C VAL A 223 5.24 31.98 26.23
N LEU A 224 5.92 30.86 26.03
CA LEU A 224 6.20 29.89 27.10
C LEU A 224 7.30 30.37 28.04
N ASN A 225 8.30 31.10 27.54
CA ASN A 225 9.40 31.69 28.32
C ASN A 225 9.29 33.22 28.42
N PRO A 226 8.29 33.77 29.15
CA PRO A 226 8.11 35.22 29.22
C PRO A 226 9.28 35.92 29.92
N ASP A 227 9.96 35.26 30.86
CA ASP A 227 11.07 35.85 31.59
C ASP A 227 12.31 36.04 30.74
N GLY A 228 12.69 35.02 29.98
CA GLY A 228 13.79 35.12 29.02
C GLY A 228 13.45 36.13 27.91
N TYR A 229 12.21 36.13 27.42
CA TYR A 229 11.79 37.02 26.34
C TYR A 229 11.81 38.49 26.77
N VAL A 230 11.28 38.79 27.95
CA VAL A 230 11.34 40.15 28.53
C VAL A 230 12.79 40.54 28.86
N TYR A 231 13.66 39.61 29.22
CA TYR A 231 15.08 39.92 29.37
C TYR A 231 15.70 40.40 28.04
N ASN A 232 15.44 39.72 26.92
CA ASN A 232 15.85 40.18 25.58
C ASN A 232 15.26 41.56 25.24
N GLN A 233 13.99 41.82 25.56
CA GLN A 233 13.38 43.15 25.36
C GLN A 233 14.09 44.25 26.16
N GLN A 234 14.53 43.95 27.38
CA GLN A 234 15.19 44.92 28.26
C GLN A 234 16.64 45.20 27.81
N THR A 235 17.36 44.18 27.35
CA THR A 235 18.75 44.32 26.91
C THR A 235 18.88 44.77 25.47
N ASN A 236 17.89 44.44 24.64
CA ASN A 236 17.87 44.66 23.19
C ASN A 236 16.49 45.17 22.73
N PRO A 237 16.04 46.36 23.19
CA PRO A 237 14.69 46.85 22.93
C PRO A 237 14.37 47.10 21.45
N ASN A 238 15.38 47.22 20.60
CA ASN A 238 15.22 47.35 19.14
C ASN A 238 15.31 46.00 18.40
N GLY A 239 15.30 44.87 19.11
CA GLY A 239 15.53 43.53 18.57
C GLY A 239 17.00 43.07 18.62
N GLY A 240 17.24 41.82 18.23
CA GLY A 240 18.58 41.21 18.22
C GLY A 240 19.05 40.65 19.57
N GLY A 241 18.11 40.28 20.45
CA GLY A 241 18.41 39.62 21.72
C GLY A 241 18.72 38.13 21.53
N TYR A 242 19.87 37.68 22.01
CA TYR A 242 20.35 36.29 21.84
C TYR A 242 20.20 35.40 23.08
N TRP A 243 19.61 35.90 24.17
CA TRP A 243 19.38 35.08 25.36
C TRP A 243 18.38 33.97 25.06
N ARG A 244 18.77 32.71 25.28
CA ARG A 244 17.96 31.51 24.98
C ARG A 244 17.11 31.05 26.17
N LYS A 245 17.76 30.81 27.30
CA LYS A 245 17.21 30.09 28.47
C LYS A 245 16.12 30.87 29.22
N ASN A 246 15.55 30.29 30.27
CA ASN A 246 14.78 31.10 31.25
C ASN A 246 15.72 31.98 32.11
N ARG A 247 15.23 32.57 33.21
CA ARG A 247 16.00 33.50 34.05
C ARG A 247 16.38 32.96 35.44
N ARG A 248 16.44 31.64 35.62
CA ARG A 248 16.86 31.04 36.90
C ARG A 248 18.22 31.53 37.36
N ASN A 249 18.33 32.00 38.60
CA ASN A 249 19.63 32.19 39.24
C ASN A 249 20.13 30.86 39.78
N ASN A 250 21.23 30.34 39.22
CA ASN A 250 21.79 29.03 39.60
C ASN A 250 22.66 29.09 40.86
N GLY A 251 22.83 30.26 41.49
CA GLY A 251 23.56 30.44 42.76
C GLY A 251 25.08 30.44 42.63
N ASN A 252 25.63 30.21 41.44
CA ASN A 252 27.06 30.20 41.13
C ASN A 252 27.47 31.34 40.16
N GLY A 253 26.58 32.30 39.93
CA GLY A 253 26.80 33.43 39.02
C GLY A 253 26.34 33.18 37.58
N THR A 254 25.95 31.94 37.21
CA THR A 254 25.28 31.68 35.94
C THR A 254 23.76 31.82 36.07
N PHE A 255 23.10 32.01 34.93
CA PHE A 255 21.66 32.15 34.85
C PHE A 255 21.05 31.22 33.80
N GLY A 256 19.78 30.89 34.02
CA GLY A 256 18.91 30.19 33.10
C GLY A 256 19.10 28.69 33.05
N VAL A 257 17.99 28.01 32.77
CA VAL A 257 17.85 26.61 32.37
C VAL A 257 17.25 26.58 30.97
N ASP A 258 17.75 25.70 30.11
CA ASP A 258 17.14 25.42 28.81
C ASP A 258 15.83 24.67 29.05
N LEU A 259 14.71 25.33 28.71
CA LEU A 259 13.37 24.77 28.94
C LEU A 259 13.14 23.53 28.08
N ASN A 260 13.70 23.45 26.88
CA ASN A 260 13.58 22.29 26.00
C ASN A 260 14.65 21.21 26.27
N ARG A 261 15.26 21.25 27.46
CA ARG A 261 16.07 20.17 28.06
C ARG A 261 15.56 19.78 29.45
N ASN A 262 14.47 20.39 29.92
CA ASN A 262 13.97 20.26 31.28
C ASN A 262 12.71 19.38 31.41
N TYR A 263 12.23 18.77 30.33
CA TYR A 263 11.09 17.84 30.39
C TYR A 263 11.51 16.46 30.89
N GLY A 264 10.54 15.70 31.41
CA GLY A 264 10.82 14.51 32.24
C GLY A 264 11.13 13.21 31.53
N PHE A 265 10.84 13.09 30.24
CA PHE A 265 11.11 11.84 29.51
C PHE A 265 12.57 11.79 29.09
N GLN A 266 13.26 10.73 29.53
CA GLN A 266 14.70 10.54 29.33
C GLN A 266 15.54 11.77 29.75
N TRP A 267 15.08 12.48 30.79
CA TRP A 267 15.78 13.66 31.29
C TRP A 267 17.18 13.29 31.77
N GLY A 268 18.18 13.95 31.21
CA GLY A 268 19.56 13.73 31.58
C GLY A 268 20.08 12.31 31.32
N TYR A 269 19.50 11.65 30.31
CA TYR A 269 19.89 10.32 29.84
C TYR A 269 21.40 10.16 29.68
N ASP A 270 22.04 11.14 29.04
CA ASP A 270 23.49 11.29 28.95
C ASP A 270 23.87 12.78 28.96
N ASN A 271 25.12 13.11 28.60
CA ASN A 271 25.60 14.51 28.48
C ASN A 271 25.71 14.98 27.01
N SER A 272 25.05 14.29 26.08
CA SER A 272 24.99 14.67 24.67
C SER A 272 23.75 15.53 24.41
N GLY A 273 23.95 16.71 23.83
CA GLY A 273 22.86 17.64 23.47
C GLY A 273 22.10 18.29 24.62
N SER A 274 22.38 17.87 25.84
CA SER A 274 21.82 18.36 27.10
C SER A 274 22.99 18.42 28.05
N SER A 275 23.11 19.46 28.88
CA SER A 275 24.31 19.65 29.73
C SER A 275 23.96 19.73 31.22
N PRO A 276 24.74 19.10 32.12
CA PRO A 276 24.61 19.30 33.56
C PRO A 276 25.33 20.57 34.06
N ASP A 277 26.03 21.29 33.17
CA ASP A 277 26.83 22.47 33.48
C ASP A 277 25.99 23.75 33.41
N PRO A 278 25.80 24.50 34.53
CA PRO A 278 24.97 25.71 34.55
C PRO A 278 25.44 26.84 33.63
N GLY A 279 26.66 26.81 33.12
CA GLY A 279 27.20 27.79 32.17
C GLY A 279 26.83 27.52 30.71
N ASP A 280 26.38 26.31 30.39
CA ASP A 280 26.08 25.86 29.03
C ASP A 280 24.73 26.40 28.54
N GLU A 281 24.61 26.67 27.23
CA GLU A 281 23.31 27.08 26.64
C GLU A 281 22.28 25.94 26.71
N THR A 282 22.72 24.68 26.75
CA THR A 282 21.84 23.49 26.86
C THR A 282 21.71 22.97 28.30
N TYR A 283 21.96 23.81 29.31
CA TYR A 283 21.87 23.40 30.72
C TYR A 283 20.46 22.91 31.08
N ARG A 284 20.35 21.64 31.46
CA ARG A 284 19.08 20.91 31.65
C ARG A 284 18.35 21.15 32.97
N GLY A 285 18.95 21.92 33.87
CA GLY A 285 18.44 22.15 35.22
C GLY A 285 18.89 21.09 36.24
N THR A 286 18.35 21.19 37.45
CA THR A 286 18.76 20.34 38.59
C THR A 286 17.98 19.03 38.69
N ALA A 287 16.80 18.98 38.07
CA ALA A 287 15.93 17.84 37.95
C ALA A 287 14.99 18.05 36.75
N ALA A 288 14.37 16.98 36.27
CA ALA A 288 13.22 17.08 35.37
C ALA A 288 12.14 17.99 35.98
N PHE A 289 11.57 18.87 35.16
CA PHE A 289 10.58 19.87 35.55
C PHE A 289 11.03 20.73 36.74
N SER A 290 12.32 21.10 36.83
CA SER A 290 12.79 22.02 37.87
C SER A 290 12.30 23.45 37.65
N GLU A 291 11.90 23.78 36.43
CA GLU A 291 11.47 25.12 36.02
C GLU A 291 9.95 25.29 36.11
N PRO A 292 9.45 26.41 36.65
CA PRO A 292 8.02 26.66 36.73
C PRO A 292 7.37 26.72 35.34
N GLU A 293 8.07 27.22 34.33
CA GLU A 293 7.53 27.27 32.96
C GLU A 293 7.25 25.87 32.39
N THR A 294 8.16 24.91 32.58
CA THR A 294 7.92 23.52 32.13
C THR A 294 6.94 22.77 33.02
N GLN A 295 6.86 23.09 34.32
CA GLN A 295 5.82 22.56 35.20
C GLN A 295 4.42 23.01 34.75
N VAL A 296 4.28 24.26 34.33
CA VAL A 296 3.00 24.79 33.83
C VAL A 296 2.55 24.05 32.57
N ILE A 297 3.44 23.84 31.60
CA ILE A 297 3.09 23.08 30.38
C ILE A 297 2.80 21.61 30.70
N ARG A 298 3.57 21.00 31.61
CA ARG A 298 3.29 19.64 32.09
C ARG A 298 1.89 19.54 32.66
N ASP A 299 1.53 20.47 33.55
CA ASP A 299 0.24 20.47 34.23
C ASP A 299 -0.90 20.77 33.26
N PHE A 300 -0.67 21.67 32.30
CA PHE A 300 -1.61 21.96 31.22
C PHE A 300 -1.87 20.70 30.36
N CYS A 301 -0.83 20.01 29.90
CA CYS A 301 -0.99 18.76 29.15
C CYS A 301 -1.59 17.61 29.97
N ASN A 302 -1.51 17.64 31.30
CA ASN A 302 -2.11 16.61 32.17
C ASN A 302 -3.60 16.82 32.45
N VAL A 303 -4.14 18.02 32.21
CA VAL A 303 -5.56 18.33 32.42
C VAL A 303 -6.35 18.43 31.10
N HIS A 304 -5.65 18.26 29.98
CA HIS A 304 -6.18 18.33 28.62
C HIS A 304 -6.01 16.98 27.91
N THR A 305 -6.81 16.77 26.87
CA THR A 305 -6.82 15.56 26.03
C THR A 305 -6.18 15.85 24.67
N PHE A 306 -5.08 16.61 24.67
CA PHE A 306 -4.32 16.90 23.46
C PHE A 306 -3.91 15.61 22.76
N LYS A 307 -4.16 15.55 21.45
CA LYS A 307 -3.76 14.41 20.62
C LYS A 307 -2.56 14.74 19.74
N LEU A 308 -2.47 15.98 19.28
CA LEU A 308 -1.39 16.52 18.45
C LEU A 308 -0.82 17.80 19.07
N GLY A 309 0.44 18.13 18.74
CA GLY A 309 0.93 19.48 19.04
C GLY A 309 2.25 19.90 18.41
N LEU A 310 2.43 21.20 18.21
CA LEU A 310 3.67 21.79 17.72
C LEU A 310 4.35 22.65 18.77
N ASN A 311 5.63 22.41 18.97
CA ASN A 311 6.52 23.27 19.75
C ASN A 311 7.37 24.09 18.78
N TYR A 312 6.93 25.30 18.45
CA TYR A 312 7.59 26.14 17.46
C TYR A 312 8.92 26.69 17.97
N HIS A 313 9.94 26.51 17.13
CA HIS A 313 11.30 27.00 17.30
C HIS A 313 11.75 27.74 16.03
N SER A 314 12.96 28.33 16.07
CA SER A 314 13.66 28.82 14.89
C SER A 314 15.16 28.69 15.15
N TYR A 315 15.99 28.22 14.22
CA TYR A 315 15.80 28.15 12.77
C TYR A 315 16.49 26.92 12.17
N GLN A 316 15.99 26.40 11.05
CA GLN A 316 16.69 25.48 10.13
C GLN A 316 15.89 25.12 8.86
N ASN A 317 14.61 25.50 8.73
CA ASN A 317 13.66 24.97 7.74
C ASN A 317 13.50 23.46 7.87
N ILE A 318 13.20 22.98 9.08
CA ILE A 318 12.99 21.56 9.33
C ILE A 318 11.78 21.30 10.23
N LEU A 319 11.23 20.09 10.14
CA LEU A 319 10.21 19.57 11.04
C LEU A 319 10.74 18.32 11.75
N ILE A 320 10.92 18.42 13.06
CA ILE A 320 11.53 17.39 13.90
C ILE A 320 10.45 16.59 14.61
N TYR A 321 10.60 15.27 14.66
CA TYR A 321 9.75 14.38 15.46
C TYR A 321 10.54 13.46 16.40
N PRO A 322 9.90 12.87 17.43
CA PRO A 322 10.54 11.93 18.33
C PRO A 322 11.15 10.71 17.63
N TRP A 323 12.22 10.11 18.15
CA TRP A 323 12.91 10.48 19.39
C TRP A 323 14.07 11.45 19.15
N GLY A 324 14.28 12.35 20.11
CA GLY A 324 15.49 13.15 20.21
C GLY A 324 16.62 12.46 20.99
N TYR A 325 16.30 11.72 22.06
CA TYR A 325 17.29 11.29 23.06
C TYR A 325 18.23 10.16 22.62
N ILE A 326 17.92 9.47 21.53
CA ILE A 326 18.68 8.30 21.07
C ILE A 326 18.90 8.35 19.56
N ASN A 327 20.11 7.98 19.11
CA ASN A 327 20.40 7.74 17.69
C ASN A 327 19.57 6.55 17.22
N ALA A 328 18.57 6.82 16.37
CA ALA A 328 17.52 5.93 15.91
C ALA A 328 17.90 4.45 15.80
N LEU A 329 17.64 3.66 16.85
CA LEU A 329 17.23 2.25 16.83
C LEU A 329 16.92 1.79 18.29
N PRO A 330 15.73 1.21 18.56
CA PRO A 330 14.57 1.18 17.66
C PRO A 330 13.97 2.58 17.50
N PRO A 331 13.29 2.85 16.36
CA PRO A 331 12.52 4.08 16.17
C PRO A 331 11.37 4.18 17.19
N ALA A 332 10.67 5.30 17.22
CA ALA A 332 9.43 5.43 17.98
C ALA A 332 8.45 4.30 17.60
N PRO A 333 7.67 3.74 18.56
CA PRO A 333 6.68 2.71 18.23
C PRO A 333 5.73 3.10 17.09
N ASP A 334 5.34 4.38 17.04
CA ASP A 334 4.43 4.97 16.05
C ASP A 334 5.17 5.82 14.98
N ASP A 335 6.44 5.53 14.67
CA ASP A 335 7.26 6.29 13.71
C ASP A 335 6.59 6.48 12.33
N GLY A 336 5.83 5.47 11.88
CA GLY A 336 5.07 5.55 10.62
C GLY A 336 4.00 6.65 10.62
N ILE A 337 3.40 6.95 11.77
CA ILE A 337 2.42 8.05 11.91
C ILE A 337 3.14 9.40 11.84
N PHE A 338 4.29 9.54 12.52
CA PHE A 338 5.09 10.76 12.46
C PHE A 338 5.58 11.05 11.04
N ILE A 339 6.02 10.03 10.30
CA ILE A 339 6.45 10.18 8.90
C ILE A 339 5.27 10.65 8.03
N ALA A 340 4.11 9.99 8.12
CA ALA A 340 2.95 10.36 7.32
C ALA A 340 2.49 11.81 7.59
N LEU A 341 2.41 12.21 8.87
CA LEU A 341 2.10 13.59 9.24
C LEU A 341 3.16 14.57 8.71
N ALA A 342 4.45 14.23 8.87
CA ALA A 342 5.53 15.09 8.43
C ALA A 342 5.55 15.31 6.91
N GLU A 343 5.32 14.25 6.14
CA GLU A 343 5.30 14.28 4.67
C GLU A 343 4.19 15.20 4.15
N ASP A 344 2.98 15.12 4.73
CA ASP A 344 1.90 16.05 4.42
C ASP A 344 2.29 17.48 4.82
N MET A 345 2.59 17.68 6.11
CA MET A 345 2.91 18.99 6.69
C MET A 345 3.99 19.79 5.95
N THR A 346 4.98 19.12 5.38
CA THR A 346 6.14 19.76 4.73
C THR A 346 6.03 19.87 3.21
N GLN A 347 4.90 19.46 2.62
CA GLN A 347 4.72 19.37 1.17
C GLN A 347 4.99 20.69 0.41
N PHE A 348 4.75 21.84 1.03
CA PHE A 348 4.78 23.15 0.34
C PHE A 348 5.83 24.15 0.84
N ASN A 349 6.54 23.85 1.94
CA ASN A 349 7.53 24.77 2.52
C ASN A 349 8.98 24.32 2.32
N ASN A 350 9.21 23.16 1.68
CA ASN A 350 10.54 22.54 1.49
C ASN A 350 11.30 22.31 2.80
N TYR A 351 10.57 22.07 3.90
CA TYR A 351 11.24 21.70 5.15
C TYR A 351 11.68 20.24 5.05
N ASP A 352 12.92 19.96 5.45
CA ASP A 352 13.31 18.57 5.68
C ASP A 352 12.60 18.07 6.95
N HIS A 353 12.22 16.80 6.97
CA HIS A 353 11.60 16.20 8.14
C HIS A 353 12.30 14.91 8.56
N GLY A 354 12.28 14.62 9.86
CA GLY A 354 13.08 13.55 10.44
C GLY A 354 13.13 13.65 11.96
N ASN A 355 13.76 12.68 12.61
CA ASN A 355 14.05 12.81 14.03
C ASN A 355 15.25 13.74 14.29
N SER A 356 15.40 14.19 15.54
CA SER A 356 16.43 15.17 15.91
C SER A 356 17.85 14.69 15.57
N THR A 357 18.12 13.39 15.67
CA THR A 357 19.45 12.84 15.35
C THR A 357 19.76 12.77 13.86
N GLN A 358 18.74 12.67 13.01
CA GLN A 358 18.89 12.67 11.56
C GLN A 358 19.11 14.08 11.01
N LEU A 359 18.37 15.05 11.56
CA LEU A 359 18.36 16.43 11.05
C LEU A 359 19.33 17.36 11.78
N LEU A 360 19.58 17.11 13.06
CA LEU A 360 20.37 17.95 13.95
C LEU A 360 21.40 17.12 14.72
N TYR A 361 21.13 16.88 16.01
CA TYR A 361 21.99 16.22 16.97
C TYR A 361 21.12 15.59 18.08
N PRO A 362 21.62 14.61 18.85
CA PRO A 362 20.84 14.01 19.94
C PRO A 362 20.44 15.04 20.99
N VAL A 363 19.20 15.01 21.48
CA VAL A 363 18.67 15.91 22.52
C VAL A 363 17.90 15.12 23.56
N ASN A 364 18.10 15.37 24.85
CA ASN A 364 17.36 14.67 25.91
C ASN A 364 16.65 15.63 26.87
N GLY A 365 15.47 15.23 27.35
CA GLY A 365 14.57 16.08 28.12
C GLY A 365 13.83 17.14 27.29
N SER A 366 13.52 16.85 26.02
CA SER A 366 12.75 17.74 25.14
C SER A 366 11.24 17.63 25.34
N SER A 367 10.51 18.66 24.91
CA SER A 367 9.04 18.70 24.95
C SER A 367 8.42 17.56 24.15
N ASP A 368 8.87 17.35 22.90
CA ASP A 368 8.28 16.36 21.99
C ASP A 368 8.42 14.94 22.52
N ASP A 369 9.63 14.60 23.00
CA ASP A 369 9.90 13.28 23.59
C ASP A 369 9.04 13.04 24.84
N TRP A 370 8.80 14.06 25.67
CA TRP A 370 7.92 13.93 26.83
C TRP A 370 6.44 13.88 26.46
N MET A 371 6.00 14.74 25.54
CA MET A 371 4.63 14.77 25.04
C MET A 371 4.23 13.42 24.45
N TYR A 372 5.12 12.74 23.73
CA TYR A 372 4.86 11.41 23.17
C TYR A 372 5.16 10.25 24.15
N GLY A 373 6.30 10.29 24.84
CA GLY A 373 6.82 9.16 25.60
C GLY A 373 6.26 8.98 27.02
N GLU A 374 5.83 10.07 27.68
CA GLU A 374 5.16 9.97 28.98
C GLU A 374 3.68 9.69 28.80
N GLN A 375 3.22 8.56 29.36
CA GLN A 375 1.85 8.05 29.21
C GLN A 375 1.21 7.64 30.55
N THR A 376 1.86 7.93 31.69
CA THR A 376 1.35 7.54 33.01
C THR A 376 0.38 8.55 33.61
N THR A 377 0.55 9.84 33.29
CA THR A 377 -0.28 10.93 33.83
C THR A 377 -1.22 11.56 32.81
N LYS A 378 -1.02 11.26 31.52
CA LYS A 378 -1.75 11.77 30.37
C LYS A 378 -1.62 10.79 29.21
N ASP A 379 -2.44 10.95 28.18
CA ASP A 379 -2.27 10.22 26.94
C ASP A 379 -0.99 10.66 26.19
N LYS A 380 -0.56 9.82 25.23
CA LYS A 380 0.48 10.21 24.27
C LYS A 380 -0.04 11.37 23.42
N ILE A 381 0.81 12.36 23.22
CA ILE A 381 0.58 13.49 22.31
C ILE A 381 1.59 13.35 21.18
N PHE A 382 1.13 13.23 19.95
CA PHE A 382 2.01 13.20 18.78
C PHE A 382 2.50 14.62 18.51
N SER A 383 3.63 14.95 19.14
CA SER A 383 4.19 16.29 19.10
C SER A 383 5.46 16.36 18.25
N MET A 384 5.62 17.48 17.54
CA MET A 384 6.71 17.73 16.60
C MET A 384 7.18 19.18 16.76
N THR A 385 8.42 19.46 16.33
CA THR A 385 9.04 20.78 16.42
C THR A 385 9.35 21.33 15.03
N PRO A 386 8.63 22.37 14.57
CA PRO A 386 9.04 23.16 13.41
C PRO A 386 10.17 24.14 13.81
N GLU A 387 11.23 24.18 13.01
CA GLU A 387 12.33 25.15 13.12
C GLU A 387 12.26 26.17 11.97
N VAL A 388 11.60 27.30 12.22
CA VAL A 388 11.21 28.25 11.17
C VAL A 388 12.39 29.09 10.68
N GLY A 389 12.55 29.17 9.36
CA GLY A 389 13.56 29.99 8.71
C GLY A 389 14.89 29.26 8.50
N SER A 390 15.66 29.72 7.52
CA SER A 390 16.92 29.08 7.13
C SER A 390 18.10 29.55 7.98
N PHE A 391 19.24 28.89 7.80
CA PHE A 391 20.53 29.38 8.34
C PHE A 391 20.86 30.84 7.96
N PHE A 392 20.38 31.31 6.81
CA PHE A 392 20.61 32.68 6.36
C PHE A 392 19.63 33.70 6.97
N ASP A 393 18.46 33.25 7.40
CA ASP A 393 17.49 34.07 8.14
C ASP A 393 17.97 34.27 9.60
N GLY A 394 18.47 33.20 10.22
CA GLY A 394 18.93 33.21 11.61
C GLY A 394 17.79 33.50 12.60
N PHE A 395 18.13 33.82 13.85
CA PHE A 395 17.14 34.10 14.90
C PHE A 395 16.41 35.45 14.72
N TRP A 396 17.04 36.38 14.00
CA TRP A 396 16.53 37.73 13.78
C TRP A 396 16.71 38.12 12.31
N PRO A 397 15.82 37.64 11.42
CA PRO A 397 15.88 37.97 9.99
C PRO A 397 15.48 39.42 9.73
N ASP A 398 15.69 39.88 8.48
CA ASP A 398 15.14 41.18 8.03
C ASP A 398 13.61 41.17 8.20
N PRO A 399 12.98 42.27 8.65
CA PRO A 399 11.53 42.33 8.83
C PRO A 399 10.71 41.92 7.59
N ASN A 400 11.23 42.06 6.37
CA ASN A 400 10.52 41.57 5.16
C ASN A 400 10.42 40.05 5.05
N ARG A 401 11.12 39.29 5.89
CA ARG A 401 11.03 37.83 5.98
C ARG A 401 10.03 37.35 7.03
N ILE A 402 9.66 38.16 8.02
CA ILE A 402 8.79 37.75 9.13
C ILE A 402 7.44 37.23 8.64
N PHE A 403 6.76 38.00 7.77
CA PHE A 403 5.48 37.60 7.16
C PHE A 403 5.63 36.35 6.27
N PRO A 404 6.53 36.32 5.27
CA PRO A 404 6.72 35.12 4.45
C PRO A 404 7.00 33.85 5.27
N LEU A 405 7.86 33.94 6.29
CA LEU A 405 8.20 32.80 7.16
C LEU A 405 7.01 32.33 8.01
N ALA A 406 6.14 33.24 8.41
CA ALA A 406 4.90 32.89 9.10
C ALA A 406 3.88 32.26 8.13
N GLU A 407 3.74 32.81 6.93
CA GLU A 407 2.77 32.37 5.94
C GLU A 407 3.09 31.00 5.34
N GLU A 408 4.37 30.70 5.05
CA GLU A 408 4.79 29.38 4.53
C GLU A 408 4.46 28.23 5.49
N ASN A 409 4.20 28.53 6.77
CA ASN A 409 3.84 27.57 7.81
C ASN A 409 2.31 27.41 8.00
N VAL A 410 1.46 28.17 7.30
CA VAL A 410 -0.01 28.05 7.42
C VAL A 410 -0.47 26.65 7.01
N TYR A 411 0.00 26.15 5.86
CA TYR A 411 -0.37 24.81 5.42
C TYR A 411 0.07 23.75 6.43
N LEU A 412 1.31 23.82 6.89
CA LEU A 412 1.86 22.90 7.91
C LEU A 412 0.97 22.85 9.16
N ASN A 413 0.53 24.01 9.65
CA ASN A 413 -0.34 24.08 10.81
C ASN A 413 -1.72 23.47 10.54
N MET A 414 -2.30 23.73 9.36
CA MET A 414 -3.59 23.18 8.95
C MET A 414 -3.52 21.66 8.70
N ALA A 415 -2.44 21.17 8.11
CA ALA A 415 -2.22 19.74 7.84
C ALA A 415 -2.18 18.93 9.14
N LEU A 416 -1.45 19.41 10.16
CA LEU A 416 -1.51 18.81 11.48
C LEU A 416 -2.93 18.83 12.06
N ALA A 417 -3.62 19.98 12.01
CA ALA A 417 -4.97 20.10 12.54
C ALA A 417 -5.98 19.19 11.81
N ARG A 418 -5.69 18.79 10.55
CA ARG A 418 -6.45 17.78 9.81
C ARG A 418 -6.17 16.38 10.35
N GLY A 419 -4.93 15.88 10.22
CA GLY A 419 -4.42 14.59 10.73
C GLY A 419 -5.29 13.32 10.53
N GLU A 420 -6.36 13.46 9.75
CA GLU A 420 -7.47 12.52 9.47
C GLU A 420 -8.38 12.08 10.64
N GLY A 421 -8.62 12.97 11.62
CA GLY A 421 -9.58 12.78 12.73
C GLY A 421 -8.94 12.87 14.13
N VAL A 422 -7.62 13.12 14.12
CA VAL A 422 -6.67 13.37 15.23
C VAL A 422 -6.02 12.10 15.83
N ILE A 423 -6.10 10.97 15.11
CA ILE A 423 -5.47 9.64 15.33
C ILE A 423 -6.27 8.75 16.32
N THR A 424 -6.94 7.70 15.82
CA THR A 424 -8.25 7.12 16.24
C THR A 424 -8.41 6.43 17.63
N ALA A 425 -9.67 6.48 18.12
CA ALA A 425 -10.24 5.92 19.36
C ALA A 425 -9.61 6.42 20.67
N ASP A 426 -10.17 7.48 21.25
CA ASP A 426 -10.07 7.66 22.70
C ASP A 426 -10.83 6.50 23.38
N SER A 427 -10.44 6.16 24.59
CA SER A 427 -11.13 5.27 25.50
C SER A 427 -12.65 5.54 25.60
N LEU A 428 -13.11 6.77 25.34
CA LEU A 428 -14.53 7.14 25.35
C LEU A 428 -15.25 6.98 24.00
N ASP A 429 -14.55 6.66 22.92
CA ASP A 429 -15.17 6.47 21.60
C ASP A 429 -15.96 5.16 21.56
N PRO A 430 -17.08 5.10 20.83
CA PRO A 430 -17.80 3.86 20.64
C PRO A 430 -16.97 2.86 19.82
N LEU A 431 -17.16 1.57 20.08
CA LEU A 431 -16.68 0.56 19.12
C LEU A 431 -17.44 0.70 17.79
N PRO A 432 -16.80 0.36 16.66
CA PRO A 432 -17.49 0.33 15.37
C PRO A 432 -18.55 -0.77 15.33
N PRO A 433 -19.54 -0.67 14.43
CA PRO A 433 -20.41 -1.79 14.11
C PRO A 433 -19.59 -3.01 13.72
N ALA A 434 -19.97 -4.20 14.17
CA ALA A 434 -19.25 -5.42 13.85
C ALA A 434 -19.90 -6.14 12.65
N ASN A 435 -19.06 -6.79 11.84
CA ASN A 435 -19.45 -7.61 10.70
C ASN A 435 -20.42 -6.89 9.73
N PRO A 436 -20.08 -5.70 9.20
CA PRO A 436 -20.89 -5.09 8.16
C PRO A 436 -20.94 -6.05 6.95
N ALA A 437 -22.15 -6.26 6.43
CA ALA A 437 -22.39 -7.09 5.27
C ALA A 437 -23.41 -6.41 4.37
N ALA A 438 -23.14 -6.40 3.08
CA ALA A 438 -24.04 -5.93 2.05
C ALA A 438 -24.47 -7.11 1.19
N TYR A 439 -25.73 -7.13 0.77
CA TYR A 439 -26.30 -8.22 -0.02
C TYR A 439 -27.37 -7.72 -0.99
N SER A 440 -27.31 -8.21 -2.22
CA SER A 440 -28.31 -8.06 -3.28
C SER A 440 -28.14 -9.20 -4.28
N ASP A 441 -29.25 -9.70 -4.80
CA ASP A 441 -29.27 -10.68 -5.88
C ASP A 441 -30.18 -10.19 -7.02
N TYR A 442 -30.34 -11.03 -8.05
CA TYR A 442 -31.22 -10.77 -9.21
C TYR A 442 -32.69 -10.50 -8.84
N THR A 443 -33.16 -10.91 -7.65
CA THR A 443 -34.53 -10.62 -7.17
C THR A 443 -34.66 -9.20 -6.63
N THR A 444 -33.53 -8.58 -6.29
CA THR A 444 -33.43 -7.21 -5.75
C THR A 444 -32.57 -6.27 -6.61
N PRO A 445 -32.80 -6.15 -7.93
CA PRO A 445 -31.86 -5.54 -8.88
C PRO A 445 -31.66 -4.03 -8.73
N THR A 446 -32.36 -3.40 -7.80
CA THR A 446 -32.29 -1.95 -7.55
C THR A 446 -32.15 -1.61 -6.07
N SER A 447 -31.77 -2.59 -5.25
CA SER A 447 -31.60 -2.40 -3.81
C SER A 447 -30.55 -3.31 -3.20
N ILE A 448 -29.80 -2.80 -2.22
CA ILE A 448 -28.85 -3.55 -1.41
C ILE A 448 -29.32 -3.51 0.05
N GLN A 449 -29.36 -4.69 0.69
CA GLN A 449 -29.54 -4.84 2.13
C GLN A 449 -28.20 -4.76 2.81
N ILE A 450 -28.06 -3.84 3.77
CA ILE A 450 -26.88 -3.66 4.58
C ILE A 450 -27.23 -4.12 5.99
N ASN A 451 -26.46 -5.02 6.58
CA ASN A 451 -26.64 -5.51 7.93
C ASN A 451 -25.34 -5.38 8.73
N TRP A 452 -25.45 -5.26 10.04
CA TRP A 452 -24.32 -5.16 10.96
C TRP A 452 -24.75 -5.63 12.35
N ILE A 453 -23.79 -5.76 13.25
CA ILE A 453 -24.02 -5.99 14.67
C ILE A 453 -23.68 -4.69 15.41
N ASP A 454 -24.63 -4.19 16.18
CA ASP A 454 -24.43 -2.98 16.98
C ASP A 454 -23.27 -3.16 17.98
N PRO A 455 -22.49 -2.09 18.22
CA PRO A 455 -21.54 -2.08 19.32
C PRO A 455 -22.26 -2.17 20.67
N THR A 456 -21.56 -2.73 21.66
CA THR A 456 -22.10 -2.90 23.02
C THR A 456 -21.32 -2.14 24.08
N SER A 457 -20.21 -1.51 23.69
CA SER A 457 -19.37 -0.73 24.59
C SER A 457 -18.61 0.37 23.86
N LEU A 458 -18.12 1.32 24.65
CA LEU A 458 -17.04 2.21 24.27
C LEU A 458 -15.70 1.44 24.26
N ALA A 459 -14.64 2.07 23.75
CA ALA A 459 -13.30 1.50 23.67
C ALA A 459 -12.68 1.18 25.05
N ASN A 460 -13.09 1.90 26.11
CA ASN A 460 -12.70 1.63 27.50
C ASN A 460 -13.45 0.46 28.15
N GLY A 461 -14.43 -0.13 27.45
CA GLY A 461 -15.27 -1.22 27.93
C GLY A 461 -16.52 -0.78 28.70
N ASP A 462 -16.79 0.52 28.83
CA ASP A 462 -18.05 1.01 29.40
C ASP A 462 -19.22 0.62 28.50
N PRO A 463 -20.35 0.17 29.07
CA PRO A 463 -21.51 -0.26 28.28
C PRO A 463 -22.07 0.88 27.43
N LEU A 464 -22.42 0.57 26.18
CA LEU A 464 -23.11 1.47 25.26
C LEU A 464 -24.48 0.87 24.93
N LEU A 465 -25.56 1.61 25.20
CA LEU A 465 -26.92 1.13 25.02
C LEU A 465 -27.51 1.59 23.67
N PRO A 466 -28.41 0.81 23.04
CA PRO A 466 -29.06 1.15 21.76
C PRO A 466 -29.68 2.56 21.66
N GLY A 467 -30.11 3.15 22.78
CA GLY A 467 -30.70 4.50 22.80
C GLY A 467 -29.68 5.64 22.87
N GLU A 468 -28.39 5.34 22.91
CA GLU A 468 -27.30 6.29 23.17
C GLU A 468 -26.45 6.58 21.94
N PHE A 469 -26.72 5.93 20.81
CA PHE A 469 -25.96 6.10 19.58
C PHE A 469 -26.81 5.94 18.32
N THR A 470 -26.26 6.39 17.19
CA THR A 470 -26.71 6.10 15.83
C THR A 470 -25.62 5.38 15.05
N ILE A 471 -26.01 4.63 14.03
CA ILE A 471 -25.14 4.11 12.98
C ILE A 471 -25.29 5.02 11.77
N GLU A 472 -24.21 5.70 11.44
CA GLU A 472 -24.12 6.56 10.28
C GLU A 472 -23.63 5.73 9.09
N ILE A 473 -24.33 5.82 7.97
CA ILE A 473 -24.07 5.05 6.75
C ILE A 473 -23.78 6.04 5.62
N SER A 474 -22.63 5.90 4.98
CA SER A 474 -22.33 6.56 3.70
C SER A 474 -22.27 5.56 2.56
N ARG A 475 -22.60 6.03 1.35
CA ARG A 475 -22.44 5.30 0.10
C ARG A 475 -21.49 6.07 -0.80
N ASP A 476 -20.45 5.39 -1.29
CA ASP A 476 -19.41 5.95 -2.17
C ASP A 476 -18.85 7.28 -1.62
N GLY A 477 -18.59 7.31 -0.31
CA GLY A 477 -18.10 8.49 0.42
C GLY A 477 -19.12 9.61 0.67
N SER A 478 -20.38 9.44 0.27
CA SER A 478 -21.45 10.43 0.51
C SER A 478 -22.43 9.95 1.60
N PRO A 479 -22.84 10.80 2.56
CA PRO A 479 -23.82 10.43 3.59
C PRO A 479 -25.12 9.91 2.96
N LEU A 480 -25.59 8.74 3.43
CA LEU A 480 -26.79 8.08 2.94
C LEU A 480 -27.90 8.04 4.00
N ALA A 481 -27.59 7.58 5.21
CA ALA A 481 -28.57 7.41 6.28
C ALA A 481 -27.95 7.49 7.67
N SER A 482 -28.79 7.81 8.67
CA SER A 482 -28.49 7.73 10.09
C SER A 482 -29.54 6.85 10.75
N VAL A 483 -29.12 5.76 11.39
CA VAL A 483 -29.99 4.69 11.88
C VAL A 483 -29.85 4.60 13.39
N ASN A 484 -30.96 4.67 14.14
CA ASN A 484 -30.89 4.57 15.60
C ASN A 484 -30.32 3.21 16.05
N GLY A 485 -29.49 3.22 17.10
CA GLY A 485 -29.03 2.00 17.75
C GLY A 485 -30.18 1.07 18.14
N GLY A 486 -29.95 -0.23 18.01
CA GLY A 486 -30.96 -1.29 18.14
C GLY A 486 -31.57 -1.72 16.81
N MET A 487 -31.35 -0.97 15.72
CA MET A 487 -31.64 -1.41 14.35
C MET A 487 -30.34 -1.95 13.73
N GLN A 488 -30.37 -3.19 13.23
CA GLN A 488 -29.21 -3.91 12.71
C GLN A 488 -29.24 -4.11 11.19
N GLY A 489 -30.02 -3.28 10.49
CA GLY A 489 -30.09 -3.34 9.03
C GLY A 489 -30.73 -2.12 8.40
N TYR A 490 -30.33 -1.86 7.15
CA TYR A 490 -30.80 -0.76 6.31
C TYR A 490 -30.92 -1.22 4.85
N THR A 491 -31.99 -0.82 4.17
CA THR A 491 -32.16 -1.09 2.74
C THR A 491 -31.86 0.17 1.94
N ASP A 492 -30.80 0.14 1.14
CA ASP A 492 -30.57 1.14 0.10
C ASP A 492 -31.37 0.77 -1.15
N SER A 493 -32.02 1.74 -1.80
CA SER A 493 -32.96 1.52 -2.90
C SER A 493 -32.76 2.54 -4.02
N GLY A 494 -33.21 2.20 -5.23
CA GLY A 494 -33.05 3.06 -6.41
C GLY A 494 -31.67 2.97 -7.05
N LEU A 495 -31.00 1.83 -6.89
CA LEU A 495 -29.70 1.52 -7.44
C LEU A 495 -29.80 1.05 -8.89
N ASN A 496 -28.69 1.10 -9.61
CA ASN A 496 -28.59 0.56 -10.96
C ASN A 496 -28.17 -0.91 -10.91
N ASP A 497 -28.92 -1.76 -11.60
CA ASP A 497 -28.60 -3.18 -11.78
C ASP A 497 -27.21 -3.37 -12.40
N GLY A 498 -26.42 -4.27 -11.83
CA GLY A 498 -25.04 -4.57 -12.21
C GLY A 498 -23.99 -3.54 -11.76
N GLN A 499 -24.36 -2.54 -10.96
CA GLN A 499 -23.41 -1.55 -10.43
C GLN A 499 -22.94 -1.92 -9.01
N GLU A 500 -21.63 -1.87 -8.79
CA GLU A 500 -21.02 -1.99 -7.45
C GLU A 500 -21.21 -0.69 -6.65
N TYR A 501 -21.54 -0.84 -5.37
CA TYR A 501 -21.63 0.24 -4.40
C TYR A 501 -20.81 -0.10 -3.15
N SER A 502 -20.11 0.90 -2.61
CA SER A 502 -19.37 0.78 -1.36
C SER A 502 -20.10 1.51 -0.24
N TYR A 503 -20.21 0.87 0.92
CA TYR A 503 -20.84 1.42 2.11
C TYR A 503 -19.84 1.50 3.25
N ASP A 504 -19.78 2.65 3.90
CA ASP A 504 -19.04 2.81 5.16
C ASP A 504 -20.03 3.06 6.29
N LEU A 505 -19.82 2.36 7.41
CA LEU A 505 -20.65 2.43 8.60
C LEU A 505 -19.79 2.84 9.79
N TYR A 506 -20.27 3.78 10.60
CA TYR A 506 -19.62 4.11 11.87
C TYR A 506 -20.65 4.41 12.95
N THR A 507 -20.27 4.18 14.20
CA THR A 507 -21.11 4.48 15.38
C THR A 507 -20.89 5.92 15.78
N ARG A 508 -21.96 6.66 16.08
CA ARG A 508 -21.93 8.01 16.64
C ARG A 508 -22.71 8.05 17.96
N VAL A 509 -22.05 8.35 19.07
CA VAL A 509 -22.70 8.50 20.38
C VAL A 509 -23.49 9.81 20.40
N THR A 510 -24.79 9.74 20.63
CA THR A 510 -25.70 10.89 20.53
C THR A 510 -25.44 11.96 21.60
N ALA A 511 -24.90 11.57 22.75
CA ALA A 511 -24.69 12.48 23.87
C ALA A 511 -23.39 13.30 23.78
N THR A 512 -22.35 12.74 23.16
CA THR A 512 -21.00 13.33 23.11
C THR A 512 -20.54 13.67 21.69
N ASP A 513 -21.30 13.24 20.68
CA ASP A 513 -20.92 13.28 19.26
C ASP A 513 -19.63 12.51 18.90
N SER A 514 -19.13 11.69 19.83
CA SER A 514 -17.98 10.80 19.62
C SER A 514 -18.29 9.75 18.56
N ILE A 515 -17.31 9.46 17.70
CA ILE A 515 -17.47 8.53 16.58
C ILE A 515 -16.47 7.37 16.66
N SER A 516 -16.88 6.20 16.19
CA SER A 516 -15.98 5.07 15.98
C SER A 516 -15.15 5.26 14.71
N GLU A 517 -14.16 4.39 14.51
CA GLU A 517 -13.64 4.13 13.17
C GLU A 517 -14.77 3.66 12.23
N ALA A 518 -14.62 3.90 10.93
CA ALA A 518 -15.56 3.40 9.92
C ALA A 518 -15.21 1.97 9.51
N VAL A 519 -16.23 1.15 9.28
CA VAL A 519 -16.11 -0.20 8.74
C VAL A 519 -16.91 -0.32 7.45
N GLY A 520 -16.35 -1.03 6.47
CA GLY A 520 -16.88 -1.07 5.11
C GLY A 520 -17.55 -2.39 4.73
N ALA A 521 -18.53 -2.31 3.84
CA ALA A 521 -19.03 -3.44 3.05
C ALA A 521 -19.32 -2.95 1.62
N SER A 522 -19.02 -3.76 0.61
CA SER A 522 -19.40 -3.48 -0.78
C SER A 522 -20.22 -4.63 -1.35
N TRP A 523 -21.09 -4.31 -2.31
CA TRP A 523 -21.82 -5.33 -3.06
C TRP A 523 -22.29 -4.77 -4.42
N ILE A 524 -22.55 -5.67 -5.37
CA ILE A 524 -23.12 -5.32 -6.67
C ILE A 524 -24.65 -5.40 -6.57
N ALA A 525 -25.36 -4.34 -6.94
CA ALA A 525 -26.82 -4.38 -6.95
C ALA A 525 -27.32 -5.29 -8.07
N GLY A 526 -28.16 -6.28 -7.75
CA GLY A 526 -28.71 -7.20 -8.74
C GLY A 526 -27.74 -8.28 -9.19
N GLY A 527 -27.78 -8.58 -10.49
CA GLY A 527 -26.99 -9.64 -11.12
C GLY A 527 -27.82 -10.63 -11.94
N SER A 528 -27.13 -11.60 -12.51
CA SER A 528 -27.74 -12.63 -13.33
C SER A 528 -28.21 -13.80 -12.45
N PRO A 529 -29.36 -14.42 -12.76
CA PRO A 529 -29.78 -15.64 -12.08
C PRO A 529 -29.04 -16.89 -12.58
N VAL A 530 -28.03 -16.77 -13.46
CA VAL A 530 -27.42 -17.93 -14.12
C VAL A 530 -25.97 -18.09 -13.68
N PRO A 531 -25.59 -19.21 -13.04
CA PRO A 531 -24.21 -19.50 -12.66
C PRO A 531 -23.26 -19.58 -13.85
N THR A 532 -21.99 -19.20 -13.62
CA THR A 532 -20.91 -19.59 -14.54
C THR A 532 -20.66 -21.10 -14.49
N ALA A 533 -20.05 -21.62 -15.57
CA ALA A 533 -19.66 -23.02 -15.61
C ALA A 533 -18.54 -23.33 -14.59
N PRO A 534 -18.54 -24.50 -13.93
CA PRO A 534 -17.43 -24.94 -13.12
C PRO A 534 -16.13 -25.05 -13.93
N ALA A 535 -14.99 -24.88 -13.27
CA ALA A 535 -13.68 -24.83 -13.93
C ALA A 535 -12.78 -25.99 -13.50
N GLY A 536 -11.79 -26.29 -14.34
CA GLY A 536 -10.69 -27.20 -13.99
C GLY A 536 -11.12 -28.66 -13.80
N LEU A 537 -12.18 -29.10 -14.49
CA LEU A 537 -12.56 -30.51 -14.47
C LEU A 537 -11.37 -31.35 -14.96
N SER A 538 -11.01 -32.35 -14.17
CA SER A 538 -9.97 -33.33 -14.48
C SER A 538 -10.44 -34.71 -14.06
N CYS A 539 -9.87 -35.75 -14.69
CA CYS A 539 -10.11 -37.12 -14.29
C CYS A 539 -8.79 -37.84 -14.03
N ILE A 540 -8.74 -38.58 -12.93
CA ILE A 540 -7.68 -39.55 -12.67
C ILE A 540 -8.21 -40.92 -13.05
N PRO A 541 -7.65 -41.57 -14.09
CA PRO A 541 -8.05 -42.91 -14.47
C PRO A 541 -7.67 -43.92 -13.38
N SER A 542 -8.49 -44.94 -13.20
CA SER A 542 -8.26 -46.06 -12.30
C SER A 542 -8.79 -47.34 -12.92
N THR A 543 -8.34 -48.48 -12.40
CA THR A 543 -8.71 -49.82 -12.89
C THR A 543 -10.22 -50.10 -12.81
N SER A 544 -10.94 -49.38 -11.95
CA SER A 544 -12.38 -49.60 -11.72
C SER A 544 -13.22 -48.34 -11.51
N GLN A 545 -12.60 -47.16 -11.51
CA GLN A 545 -13.26 -45.90 -11.18
C GLN A 545 -12.77 -44.75 -12.07
N ALA A 546 -13.63 -43.78 -12.31
CA ALA A 546 -13.25 -42.45 -12.78
C ALA A 546 -13.35 -41.49 -11.60
N MET A 547 -12.22 -40.95 -11.16
CA MET A 547 -12.17 -39.96 -10.08
C MET A 547 -12.09 -38.57 -10.69
N LEU A 548 -13.19 -37.84 -10.64
CA LEU A 548 -13.31 -36.48 -11.14
C LEU A 548 -12.96 -35.48 -10.04
N SER A 549 -12.31 -34.38 -10.41
CA SER A 549 -12.10 -33.22 -9.54
C SER A 549 -12.23 -31.92 -10.33
N TRP A 550 -12.73 -30.87 -9.68
CA TRP A 550 -12.99 -29.56 -10.29
C TRP A 550 -12.96 -28.45 -9.22
N SER A 551 -13.18 -27.20 -9.63
CA SER A 551 -13.46 -26.06 -8.74
C SER A 551 -14.85 -25.51 -9.00
N ASP A 552 -15.61 -25.30 -7.93
CA ASP A 552 -16.95 -24.70 -8.01
C ASP A 552 -16.86 -23.25 -8.56
N PRO A 553 -17.87 -22.79 -9.31
CA PRO A 553 -17.92 -21.40 -9.75
C PRO A 553 -18.15 -20.47 -8.55
N THR A 554 -17.63 -19.25 -8.64
CA THR A 554 -17.80 -18.21 -7.62
C THR A 554 -18.59 -17.00 -8.13
N THR A 555 -19.04 -17.04 -9.38
CA THR A 555 -19.73 -15.94 -10.06
C THR A 555 -20.87 -16.41 -10.95
N GLN A 556 -21.84 -15.52 -11.17
CA GLN A 556 -22.86 -15.60 -12.21
C GLN A 556 -22.28 -15.19 -13.58
N ILE A 557 -23.00 -15.46 -14.68
CA ILE A 557 -22.51 -15.25 -16.06
C ILE A 557 -22.16 -13.80 -16.39
N ASP A 558 -22.71 -12.82 -15.67
CA ASP A 558 -22.42 -11.40 -15.81
C ASP A 558 -21.25 -10.93 -14.93
N GLY A 559 -20.64 -11.84 -14.17
CA GLY A 559 -19.51 -11.58 -13.28
C GLY A 559 -19.91 -11.17 -11.86
N THR A 560 -21.20 -11.08 -11.55
CA THR A 560 -21.66 -10.87 -10.16
C THR A 560 -21.36 -12.10 -9.28
N PRO A 561 -21.18 -11.94 -7.95
CA PRO A 561 -20.91 -13.07 -7.06
C PRO A 561 -22.01 -14.14 -7.12
N LEU A 562 -21.62 -15.42 -7.09
CA LEU A 562 -22.54 -16.54 -6.91
C LEU A 562 -22.60 -16.90 -5.42
N ASP A 563 -23.74 -16.66 -4.79
CA ASP A 563 -23.94 -16.84 -3.34
C ASP A 563 -24.99 -17.91 -3.00
N ASP A 564 -25.56 -18.54 -4.03
CA ASP A 564 -26.72 -19.43 -3.93
C ASP A 564 -26.55 -20.76 -4.69
N LEU A 565 -25.30 -21.17 -4.97
CA LEU A 565 -24.98 -22.47 -5.57
C LEU A 565 -25.63 -23.63 -4.78
N ASP A 566 -26.47 -24.44 -5.43
CA ASP A 566 -27.15 -25.59 -4.82
C ASP A 566 -26.37 -26.89 -5.02
N HIS A 567 -25.91 -27.18 -6.25
CA HIS A 567 -25.11 -28.37 -6.56
C HIS A 567 -24.40 -28.28 -7.91
N ILE A 568 -23.47 -29.20 -8.13
CA ILE A 568 -22.83 -29.48 -9.42
C ILE A 568 -23.45 -30.74 -10.02
N ASN A 569 -23.89 -30.68 -11.27
CA ASN A 569 -24.34 -31.83 -12.04
C ASN A 569 -23.16 -32.49 -12.76
N ILE A 570 -23.12 -33.82 -12.75
CA ILE A 570 -22.08 -34.62 -13.41
C ILE A 570 -22.68 -35.40 -14.58
N TYR A 571 -22.18 -35.12 -15.78
CA TYR A 571 -22.60 -35.81 -17.00
C TYR A 571 -21.51 -36.76 -17.48
N ARG A 572 -21.95 -37.93 -17.97
CA ARG A 572 -21.12 -38.93 -18.65
C ARG A 572 -21.74 -39.25 -20.00
N ASN A 573 -20.99 -39.09 -21.10
CA ASN A 573 -21.44 -39.30 -22.47
C ASN A 573 -22.76 -38.57 -22.78
N GLY A 574 -22.94 -37.36 -22.22
CA GLY A 574 -24.15 -36.55 -22.37
C GLY A 574 -25.33 -36.94 -21.47
N ILE A 575 -25.15 -37.91 -20.56
CA ILE A 575 -26.19 -38.36 -19.62
C ILE A 575 -25.85 -37.90 -18.21
N LEU A 576 -26.79 -37.26 -17.52
CA LEU A 576 -26.65 -36.92 -16.09
C LEU A 576 -26.56 -38.20 -15.26
N ILE A 577 -25.45 -38.40 -14.54
CA ILE A 577 -25.20 -39.60 -13.74
C ILE A 577 -25.25 -39.35 -12.23
N GLY A 578 -25.17 -38.10 -11.80
CA GLY A 578 -25.20 -37.73 -10.38
C GLY A 578 -24.98 -36.25 -10.18
N SER A 579 -24.98 -35.84 -8.91
CA SER A 579 -24.66 -34.49 -8.48
C SER A 579 -23.74 -34.49 -7.26
N ALA A 580 -23.06 -33.38 -7.05
CA ALA A 580 -22.19 -33.13 -5.90
C ALA A 580 -22.63 -31.85 -5.18
N ALA A 581 -22.61 -31.88 -3.85
CA ALA A 581 -22.95 -30.71 -3.04
C ALA A 581 -21.87 -29.61 -3.18
N PRO A 582 -22.20 -28.34 -2.91
CA PRO A 582 -21.24 -27.24 -2.95
C PRO A 582 -20.05 -27.53 -2.04
N GLY A 583 -18.84 -27.31 -2.53
CA GLY A 583 -17.57 -27.57 -1.86
C GLY A 583 -17.11 -29.03 -1.85
N ALA A 584 -17.84 -29.97 -2.46
CA ALA A 584 -17.39 -31.37 -2.55
C ALA A 584 -16.18 -31.57 -3.48
N GLU A 585 -16.00 -30.68 -4.47
CA GLU A 585 -14.87 -30.55 -5.44
C GLU A 585 -14.39 -31.85 -6.12
N SER A 586 -15.13 -32.95 -5.94
CA SER A 586 -14.78 -34.28 -6.41
C SER A 586 -15.99 -35.21 -6.51
N TYR A 587 -15.94 -36.13 -7.46
CA TYR A 587 -16.96 -37.14 -7.68
C TYR A 587 -16.32 -38.43 -8.17
N THR A 588 -16.77 -39.57 -7.64
CA THR A 588 -16.29 -40.88 -8.09
C THR A 588 -17.39 -41.60 -8.85
N ASP A 589 -17.12 -41.94 -10.10
CA ASP A 589 -17.98 -42.79 -10.92
C ASP A 589 -17.37 -44.19 -11.09
N THR A 590 -18.22 -45.20 -11.21
CA THR A 590 -17.86 -46.62 -11.41
C THR A 590 -18.48 -47.15 -12.70
N PRO A 591 -18.05 -46.67 -13.89
CA PRO A 591 -18.55 -47.18 -15.15
C PRO A 591 -18.02 -48.61 -15.43
N PRO A 592 -18.57 -49.30 -16.46
CA PRO A 592 -17.95 -50.50 -16.98
C PRO A 592 -16.46 -50.31 -17.32
N GLN A 593 -15.65 -51.34 -17.08
CA GLN A 593 -14.21 -51.31 -17.36
C GLN A 593 -13.93 -51.58 -18.85
N GLY A 594 -12.78 -51.11 -19.31
CA GLY A 594 -12.28 -51.28 -20.67
C GLY A 594 -12.75 -50.20 -21.65
N PHE A 595 -13.31 -49.08 -21.17
CA PHE A 595 -13.82 -48.02 -22.04
C PHE A 595 -13.34 -46.64 -21.58
N THR A 596 -13.30 -45.71 -22.54
CA THR A 596 -13.13 -44.29 -22.26
C THR A 596 -14.48 -43.59 -22.25
N TYR A 597 -14.66 -42.70 -21.30
CA TYR A 597 -15.89 -41.95 -21.06
C TYR A 597 -15.65 -40.45 -21.10
N ASP A 598 -16.58 -39.71 -21.70
CA ASP A 598 -16.54 -38.26 -21.77
C ASP A 598 -17.32 -37.68 -20.60
N TYR A 599 -16.67 -36.87 -19.77
CA TYR A 599 -17.30 -36.19 -18.64
C TYR A 599 -17.31 -34.69 -18.83
N TYR A 600 -18.42 -34.06 -18.45
CA TYR A 600 -18.50 -32.62 -18.24
C TYR A 600 -19.42 -32.35 -17.05
N ILE A 601 -19.32 -31.14 -16.50
CA ILE A 601 -20.09 -30.70 -15.34
C ILE A 601 -20.76 -29.35 -15.59
N THR A 602 -21.85 -29.08 -14.88
CA THR A 602 -22.58 -27.80 -14.86
C THR A 602 -22.90 -27.44 -13.41
N ALA A 603 -23.05 -26.15 -13.14
CA ALA A 603 -23.48 -25.63 -11.85
C ALA A 603 -24.97 -25.32 -11.87
N VAL A 604 -25.64 -25.56 -10.74
CA VAL A 604 -27.07 -25.30 -10.54
C VAL A 604 -27.26 -24.46 -9.29
N ASP A 605 -27.98 -23.35 -9.41
CA ASP A 605 -28.37 -22.51 -8.28
C ASP A 605 -29.53 -23.12 -7.46
N ASN A 606 -29.90 -22.46 -6.35
CA ASN A 606 -31.01 -22.87 -5.49
C ASN A 606 -32.34 -22.16 -5.81
N GLU A 607 -32.43 -21.48 -6.95
CA GLU A 607 -33.59 -20.69 -7.33
C GLU A 607 -34.81 -21.56 -7.67
N ASN A 608 -35.98 -20.92 -7.84
CA ASN A 608 -37.21 -21.61 -8.24
C ASN A 608 -37.94 -20.85 -9.37
N PRO A 609 -37.82 -21.30 -10.64
CA PRO A 609 -37.12 -22.51 -11.08
C PRO A 609 -35.58 -22.36 -11.03
N PRO A 610 -34.82 -23.46 -10.85
CA PRO A 610 -33.37 -23.40 -10.81
C PRO A 610 -32.78 -23.13 -12.19
N ASN A 611 -31.66 -22.42 -12.25
CA ASN A 611 -30.89 -22.21 -13.47
C ASN A 611 -29.62 -23.07 -13.48
N GLU A 612 -29.34 -23.63 -14.64
CA GLU A 612 -28.17 -24.48 -14.87
C GLU A 612 -27.20 -23.76 -15.82
N SER A 613 -25.92 -23.74 -15.45
CA SER A 613 -24.86 -23.13 -16.24
C SER A 613 -24.68 -23.82 -17.61
N ALA A 614 -23.94 -23.17 -18.50
CA ALA A 614 -23.35 -23.88 -19.63
C ALA A 614 -22.37 -24.98 -19.13
N PRO A 615 -22.09 -26.03 -19.93
CA PRO A 615 -21.06 -27.02 -19.59
C PRO A 615 -19.67 -26.38 -19.41
N GLY A 616 -18.93 -26.87 -18.41
CA GLY A 616 -17.50 -26.60 -18.25
C GLY A 616 -16.65 -27.32 -19.30
N ASN A 617 -15.34 -27.47 -19.03
CA ASN A 617 -14.48 -28.25 -19.91
C ASN A 617 -14.85 -29.74 -19.88
N THR A 618 -14.71 -30.41 -21.02
CA THR A 618 -14.90 -31.86 -21.13
C THR A 618 -13.58 -32.58 -20.86
N VAL A 619 -13.63 -33.73 -20.19
CA VAL A 619 -12.48 -34.63 -20.02
C VAL A 619 -12.81 -36.06 -20.40
N ASN A 620 -11.89 -36.71 -21.11
CA ASN A 620 -11.98 -38.12 -21.44
C ASN A 620 -11.28 -38.93 -20.34
N CYS A 621 -11.92 -39.98 -19.83
CA CYS A 621 -11.36 -40.80 -18.77
C CYS A 621 -11.52 -42.28 -19.05
N PHE A 622 -10.39 -42.98 -19.18
CA PHE A 622 -10.35 -44.42 -19.32
C PHE A 622 -10.49 -45.10 -17.96
N VAL A 623 -11.35 -46.11 -17.89
CA VAL A 623 -11.53 -46.93 -16.69
C VAL A 623 -11.19 -48.38 -17.04
N GLY A 624 -10.09 -48.90 -16.51
CA GLY A 624 -9.60 -50.25 -16.81
C GLY A 624 -8.10 -50.39 -16.62
N ASP A 625 -7.58 -51.62 -16.78
CA ASP A 625 -6.15 -51.91 -16.63
C ASP A 625 -5.35 -51.51 -17.88
N THR A 626 -5.83 -51.85 -19.09
CA THR A 626 -5.19 -51.53 -20.39
C THR A 626 -6.25 -51.45 -21.50
N PRO A 627 -6.17 -50.50 -22.43
CA PRO A 627 -7.06 -50.45 -23.59
C PRO A 627 -6.66 -51.52 -24.62
N ASN A 628 -7.60 -52.00 -25.44
CA ASN A 628 -7.27 -52.92 -26.54
C ASN A 628 -6.49 -52.22 -27.67
N PHE A 629 -6.79 -50.94 -27.92
CA PHE A 629 -6.17 -50.15 -28.98
C PHE A 629 -5.47 -48.91 -28.42
N MET A 630 -4.23 -48.69 -28.84
CA MET A 630 -3.52 -47.43 -28.59
C MET A 630 -3.60 -46.55 -29.84
N VAL A 631 -3.96 -45.29 -29.67
CA VAL A 631 -3.77 -44.22 -30.66
C VAL A 631 -2.65 -43.34 -30.14
N TRP A 632 -1.45 -43.57 -30.64
CA TRP A 632 -0.27 -42.79 -30.30
C TRP A 632 -0.10 -41.67 -31.31
N VAL A 633 -0.18 -40.43 -30.83
CA VAL A 633 0.05 -39.21 -31.61
C VAL A 633 1.43 -38.68 -31.25
N GLY A 634 2.26 -38.35 -32.25
CA GLY A 634 3.59 -37.79 -31.99
C GLY A 634 3.53 -36.60 -31.01
N PRO A 635 4.46 -36.49 -30.02
CA PRO A 635 4.44 -35.43 -29.01
C PRO A 635 4.35 -34.00 -29.55
N ASP A 636 4.87 -33.77 -30.76
CA ASP A 636 4.91 -32.47 -31.43
C ASP A 636 3.81 -32.31 -32.50
N ALA A 637 2.84 -33.21 -32.56
CA ALA A 637 1.78 -33.16 -33.56
C ALA A 637 0.94 -31.89 -33.40
N THR A 638 0.74 -31.17 -34.51
CA THR A 638 -0.11 -29.98 -34.60
C THR A 638 -0.99 -30.05 -35.86
N GLY A 639 -2.07 -29.26 -35.88
CA GLY A 639 -2.99 -29.21 -37.03
C GLY A 639 -3.62 -30.57 -37.35
N GLU A 640 -3.65 -30.91 -38.64
CA GLU A 640 -4.30 -32.12 -39.19
C GLU A 640 -3.85 -33.44 -38.53
N SER A 641 -2.62 -33.50 -37.99
CA SER A 641 -2.10 -34.71 -37.32
C SER A 641 -2.69 -34.91 -35.92
N ALA A 642 -2.93 -33.82 -35.18
CA ALA A 642 -3.66 -33.88 -33.91
C ALA A 642 -5.14 -34.22 -34.16
N GLU A 643 -5.75 -33.60 -35.18
CA GLU A 643 -7.13 -33.89 -35.60
C GLU A 643 -7.32 -35.34 -36.05
N SER A 644 -6.29 -35.96 -36.65
CA SER A 644 -6.30 -37.37 -37.07
C SER A 644 -6.32 -38.32 -35.87
N GLY A 645 -5.53 -38.02 -34.83
CA GLY A 645 -5.56 -38.76 -33.57
C GLY A 645 -6.93 -38.72 -32.89
N ASP A 646 -7.50 -37.51 -32.75
CA ASP A 646 -8.83 -37.30 -32.18
C ASP A 646 -9.92 -38.04 -32.98
N SER A 647 -9.87 -37.95 -34.30
CA SER A 647 -10.84 -38.58 -35.19
C SER A 647 -10.79 -40.10 -35.14
N LEU A 648 -9.59 -40.68 -35.10
CA LEU A 648 -9.38 -42.12 -34.95
C LEU A 648 -9.88 -42.61 -33.58
N PHE A 649 -9.49 -41.91 -32.52
CA PHE A 649 -9.89 -42.24 -31.17
C PHE A 649 -11.41 -42.19 -31.02
N ALA A 650 -12.05 -41.11 -31.46
CA ALA A 650 -13.50 -40.95 -31.44
C ALA A 650 -14.21 -42.05 -32.24
N ALA A 651 -13.66 -42.46 -33.39
CA ALA A 651 -14.23 -43.55 -34.18
C ALA A 651 -14.11 -44.91 -33.51
N LEU A 652 -12.99 -45.22 -32.85
CA LEU A 652 -12.82 -46.46 -32.07
C LEU A 652 -13.84 -46.50 -30.93
N VAL A 653 -13.92 -45.42 -30.14
CA VAL A 653 -14.91 -45.31 -29.05
C VAL A 653 -16.34 -45.44 -29.56
N ALA A 654 -16.68 -44.78 -30.67
CA ALA A 654 -18.02 -44.85 -31.26
C ALA A 654 -18.39 -46.25 -31.79
N ASN A 655 -17.42 -47.08 -32.14
CA ASN A 655 -17.63 -48.49 -32.50
C ASN A 655 -17.64 -49.44 -31.29
N GLY A 656 -17.49 -48.90 -30.08
CA GLY A 656 -17.45 -49.68 -28.85
C GLY A 656 -16.11 -50.37 -28.61
N GLU A 657 -15.04 -49.92 -29.28
CA GLU A 657 -13.70 -50.44 -29.06
C GLU A 657 -13.07 -49.83 -27.80
N SER A 658 -12.28 -50.65 -27.11
CA SER A 658 -11.47 -50.22 -25.99
C SER A 658 -10.24 -49.51 -26.54
N SER A 659 -10.22 -48.18 -26.50
CA SER A 659 -9.11 -47.38 -27.03
C SER A 659 -8.63 -46.31 -26.05
N PHE A 660 -7.40 -45.86 -26.25
CA PHE A 660 -6.81 -44.72 -25.56
C PHE A 660 -6.01 -43.86 -26.53
N LEU A 661 -6.10 -42.54 -26.38
CA LEU A 661 -5.34 -41.57 -27.14
C LEU A 661 -4.25 -41.00 -26.23
N SER A 662 -2.99 -41.14 -26.61
CA SER A 662 -1.85 -40.60 -25.84
C SER A 662 -0.80 -40.00 -26.76
N ASN A 663 -0.03 -39.07 -26.23
CA ASN A 663 1.24 -38.65 -26.83
C ASN A 663 2.45 -39.45 -26.31
N ASP A 664 2.25 -40.28 -25.28
CA ASP A 664 3.24 -41.22 -24.76
C ASP A 664 2.86 -42.65 -25.17
N LEU A 665 3.68 -43.27 -26.02
CA LEU A 665 3.49 -44.67 -26.45
C LEU A 665 3.55 -45.66 -25.27
N PHE A 666 4.25 -45.28 -24.20
CA PHE A 666 4.51 -46.11 -23.03
C PHE A 666 3.61 -45.78 -21.83
N GLU A 667 2.49 -45.09 -22.07
CA GLU A 667 1.50 -44.71 -21.04
C GLU A 667 1.13 -45.88 -20.10
N PHE A 668 0.92 -47.08 -20.67
CA PHE A 668 0.57 -48.29 -19.92
C PHE A 668 1.76 -49.24 -19.71
N GLY A 669 2.99 -48.73 -19.84
CA GLY A 669 4.24 -49.47 -19.72
C GLY A 669 4.90 -49.79 -21.06
N THR A 670 6.07 -50.42 -21.00
CA THR A 670 6.94 -50.67 -22.18
C THR A 670 6.60 -51.94 -22.96
N ASP A 671 5.70 -52.78 -22.45
CA ASP A 671 5.25 -53.99 -23.13
C ASP A 671 4.07 -53.68 -24.05
N LEU A 672 4.36 -53.44 -25.33
CA LEU A 672 3.35 -53.13 -26.34
C LEU A 672 2.48 -54.35 -26.74
N SER A 673 2.82 -55.57 -26.31
CA SER A 673 2.03 -56.77 -26.65
C SER A 673 0.66 -56.82 -25.95
N ILE A 674 0.40 -55.87 -25.04
CA ILE A 674 -0.88 -55.68 -24.37
C ILE A 674 -1.98 -55.14 -25.30
N TYR A 675 -1.60 -54.52 -26.43
CA TYR A 675 -2.55 -53.96 -27.39
C TYR A 675 -2.86 -54.95 -28.51
N ASP A 676 -4.14 -55.05 -28.88
CA ASP A 676 -4.61 -55.76 -30.08
C ASP A 676 -4.19 -55.02 -31.36
N GLY A 677 -4.04 -53.69 -31.28
CA GLY A 677 -3.62 -52.82 -32.37
C GLY A 677 -3.07 -51.48 -31.89
N ILE A 678 -2.08 -50.95 -32.60
CA ILE A 678 -1.52 -49.61 -32.33
C ILE A 678 -1.67 -48.76 -33.59
N PHE A 679 -2.37 -47.65 -33.46
CA PHE A 679 -2.41 -46.56 -34.43
C PHE A 679 -1.31 -45.58 -34.08
N VAL A 680 -0.42 -45.32 -35.03
CA VAL A 680 0.69 -44.39 -34.91
C VAL A 680 0.43 -43.25 -35.86
N VAL A 681 0.37 -42.04 -35.32
CA VAL A 681 -0.01 -40.81 -36.04
C VAL A 681 1.15 -39.84 -35.95
N LEU A 682 2.04 -39.88 -36.93
CA LEU A 682 3.23 -39.02 -37.01
C LEU A 682 3.00 -37.77 -37.87
N GLY A 683 1.96 -37.81 -38.69
CA GLY A 683 1.59 -36.74 -39.61
C GLY A 683 2.28 -36.84 -40.98
N ILE A 684 2.01 -35.85 -41.85
CA ILE A 684 2.37 -35.93 -43.27
C ILE A 684 3.63 -35.14 -43.66
N PHE A 685 4.01 -34.11 -42.90
CA PHE A 685 5.17 -33.27 -43.23
C PHE A 685 6.44 -33.71 -42.52
N SER A 686 7.55 -33.55 -43.21
CA SER A 686 8.92 -33.71 -42.70
C SER A 686 9.29 -32.87 -41.47
N ASN A 687 8.50 -31.87 -41.09
CA ASN A 687 8.69 -31.06 -39.88
C ASN A 687 7.68 -31.37 -38.75
N ASN A 688 6.91 -32.46 -38.85
CA ASN A 688 6.09 -32.99 -37.75
C ASN A 688 6.97 -33.80 -36.79
N HIS A 689 6.55 -35.02 -36.42
CA HIS A 689 7.31 -35.89 -35.52
C HIS A 689 8.03 -36.99 -36.31
N VAL A 690 9.33 -37.14 -36.09
CA VAL A 690 10.17 -38.19 -36.68
C VAL A 690 10.67 -39.07 -35.55
N ILE A 691 10.47 -40.39 -35.65
CA ILE A 691 11.11 -41.34 -34.73
C ILE A 691 12.60 -41.36 -35.08
N GLU A 692 13.45 -40.79 -34.24
CA GLU A 692 14.90 -40.75 -34.45
C GLU A 692 15.54 -42.14 -34.18
N ALA A 693 16.74 -42.37 -34.73
CA ALA A 693 17.43 -43.66 -34.55
C ALA A 693 17.77 -43.99 -33.08
N GLY A 694 17.75 -43.00 -32.18
CA GLY A 694 17.98 -43.16 -30.74
C GLY A 694 16.71 -43.33 -29.90
N ASP A 695 15.54 -43.16 -30.49
CA ASP A 695 14.27 -43.13 -29.78
C ASP A 695 13.82 -44.54 -29.36
N PRO A 696 13.30 -44.72 -28.13
CA PRO A 696 12.84 -46.02 -27.65
C PRO A 696 11.62 -46.58 -28.39
N GLU A 697 10.81 -45.72 -29.02
CA GLU A 697 9.57 -46.06 -29.72
C GLU A 697 9.83 -46.93 -30.96
N GLY A 698 10.85 -46.60 -31.75
CA GLY A 698 11.21 -47.34 -32.97
C GLY A 698 11.49 -48.83 -32.70
N PRO A 699 12.46 -49.18 -31.83
CA PRO A 699 12.70 -50.56 -31.42
C PRO A 699 11.49 -51.25 -30.78
N ALA A 700 10.69 -50.53 -30.00
CA ALA A 700 9.52 -51.11 -29.33
C ALA A 700 8.42 -51.50 -30.33
N LEU A 701 8.09 -50.62 -31.29
CA LEU A 701 7.14 -50.90 -32.37
C LEU A 701 7.64 -52.01 -33.30
N GLN A 702 8.94 -52.04 -33.60
CA GLN A 702 9.55 -53.13 -34.36
C GLN A 702 9.37 -54.48 -33.65
N ALA A 703 9.62 -54.54 -32.33
CA ALA A 703 9.48 -55.75 -31.54
C ALA A 703 8.00 -56.20 -31.45
N TYR A 704 7.08 -55.25 -31.27
CA TYR A 704 5.64 -55.49 -31.28
C TYR A 704 5.18 -56.15 -32.59
N LEU A 705 5.59 -55.61 -33.74
CA LEU A 705 5.32 -56.22 -35.05
C LEU A 705 5.95 -57.61 -35.19
N GLN A 706 7.22 -57.79 -34.81
CA GLN A 706 7.88 -59.10 -34.91
C GLN A 706 7.15 -60.19 -34.11
N ASN A 707 6.52 -59.81 -32.99
CA ASN A 707 5.80 -60.71 -32.09
C ASN A 707 4.34 -60.95 -32.47
N GLY A 708 3.85 -60.41 -33.59
CA GLY A 708 2.49 -60.66 -34.08
C GLY A 708 1.51 -59.50 -33.92
N GLY A 709 1.98 -58.34 -33.47
CA GLY A 709 1.18 -57.13 -33.33
C GLY A 709 0.61 -56.60 -34.66
N ARG A 710 -0.40 -55.75 -34.53
CA ARG A 710 -1.01 -54.99 -35.64
C ARG A 710 -0.68 -53.52 -35.54
N LEU A 711 0.01 -52.99 -36.54
CA LEU A 711 0.41 -51.59 -36.59
C LEU A 711 -0.32 -50.86 -37.72
N TYR A 712 -0.88 -49.70 -37.41
CA TYR A 712 -1.52 -48.81 -38.37
C TYR A 712 -0.78 -47.49 -38.32
N LEU A 713 -0.17 -47.07 -39.42
CA LEU A 713 0.68 -45.89 -39.45
C LEU A 713 0.15 -44.87 -40.45
N GLU A 714 -0.12 -43.67 -39.95
CA GLU A 714 -0.14 -42.42 -40.72
C GLU A 714 1.19 -41.73 -40.54
N GLY A 715 1.91 -41.50 -41.64
CA GLY A 715 3.27 -40.97 -41.52
C GLY A 715 3.91 -40.65 -42.85
N GLY A 716 3.33 -39.73 -43.65
CA GLY A 716 3.75 -39.36 -45.01
C GLY A 716 5.27 -39.42 -45.25
N ASP A 717 5.98 -38.30 -45.05
CA ASP A 717 7.44 -38.23 -45.18
C ASP A 717 8.20 -39.15 -44.19
N CYS A 718 7.51 -39.77 -43.21
CA CYS A 718 8.12 -40.75 -42.29
C CYS A 718 8.44 -42.09 -42.99
N PHE A 719 7.77 -42.42 -44.09
CA PHE A 719 8.16 -43.55 -44.93
C PHE A 719 9.40 -43.23 -45.77
N ASN A 720 9.62 -41.96 -46.12
CA ASN A 720 10.66 -41.55 -47.08
C ASN A 720 11.18 -40.10 -46.90
N TYR A 721 12.08 -39.84 -45.96
CA TYR A 721 12.84 -38.58 -45.92
C TYR A 721 14.05 -38.66 -46.87
N ASP A 722 14.09 -37.91 -47.98
CA ASP A 722 15.29 -37.79 -48.84
C ASP A 722 16.08 -36.49 -48.55
N PRO A 723 17.36 -36.56 -48.14
CA PRO A 723 18.12 -37.75 -47.76
C PRO A 723 17.94 -38.08 -46.27
N GLU A 724 17.83 -39.38 -45.93
CA GLU A 724 17.77 -39.91 -44.56
C GLU A 724 18.94 -39.36 -43.71
N VAL A 725 18.66 -38.34 -42.89
CA VAL A 725 19.59 -37.89 -41.86
C VAL A 725 18.91 -38.04 -40.51
N GLY A 726 19.11 -39.20 -39.87
CA GLY A 726 18.86 -39.37 -38.42
C GLY A 726 17.60 -40.11 -37.99
N GLY A 727 16.68 -40.47 -38.90
CA GLY A 727 15.45 -41.22 -38.58
C GLY A 727 15.63 -42.73 -38.41
N TYR A 728 14.70 -43.38 -37.70
CA TYR A 728 14.60 -44.83 -37.57
C TYR A 728 14.02 -45.45 -38.84
N ASN A 729 14.70 -46.43 -39.42
CA ASN A 729 14.28 -47.02 -40.70
C ASN A 729 13.07 -47.97 -40.53
N ILE A 730 11.88 -47.47 -40.85
CA ILE A 730 10.61 -48.20 -40.76
C ILE A 730 10.19 -48.88 -42.09
N ARG A 731 10.87 -48.60 -43.21
CA ARG A 731 10.52 -49.17 -44.54
C ARG A 731 10.41 -50.69 -44.57
N PRO A 732 11.29 -51.46 -43.86
CA PRO A 732 11.15 -52.92 -43.79
C PRO A 732 9.82 -53.39 -43.19
N TRP A 733 9.20 -52.60 -42.30
CA TRP A 733 7.95 -52.97 -41.64
C TRP A 733 6.77 -53.05 -42.62
N PHE A 734 6.88 -52.34 -43.75
CA PHE A 734 5.84 -52.23 -44.78
C PHE A 734 6.29 -52.79 -46.14
N ALA A 735 7.49 -53.38 -46.22
CA ALA A 735 8.11 -53.88 -47.46
C ALA A 735 8.05 -52.87 -48.60
N LEU A 736 8.73 -51.73 -48.43
CA LEU A 736 8.83 -50.65 -49.41
C LEU A 736 10.25 -50.55 -50.00
N ASP A 737 10.36 -50.22 -51.28
CA ASP A 737 11.60 -49.90 -52.00
C ASP A 737 11.84 -48.37 -52.04
N ASP A 738 13.04 -47.94 -52.41
CA ASP A 738 13.37 -46.53 -52.63
C ASP A 738 12.64 -45.99 -53.86
N GLY A 739 11.81 -44.97 -53.66
CA GLY A 739 11.00 -44.32 -54.68
C GLY A 739 11.23 -42.81 -54.79
N PRO A 740 10.89 -42.19 -55.93
CA PRO A 740 10.83 -40.73 -56.03
C PRO A 740 9.60 -40.20 -55.29
N ASP A 741 9.64 -38.92 -54.89
CA ASP A 741 8.49 -38.17 -54.40
C ASP A 741 7.31 -38.27 -55.39
N GLY A 742 6.08 -38.22 -54.87
CA GLY A 742 4.87 -38.36 -55.67
C GLY A 742 4.72 -37.31 -56.76
N SER A 743 3.89 -37.63 -57.77
CA SER A 743 3.82 -36.83 -59.01
C SER A 743 2.81 -35.67 -58.98
N GLY A 744 2.06 -35.51 -57.88
CA GLY A 744 1.08 -34.43 -57.70
C GLY A 744 0.22 -34.58 -56.44
N ASP A 745 -0.66 -33.61 -56.21
CA ASP A 745 -1.41 -33.50 -54.96
C ASP A 745 -2.47 -34.61 -54.77
N LEU A 746 -2.75 -34.95 -53.51
CA LEU A 746 -3.83 -35.87 -53.15
C LEU A 746 -5.21 -35.23 -53.34
N SER A 747 -6.04 -35.81 -54.23
CA SER A 747 -7.40 -35.29 -54.51
C SER A 747 -8.53 -36.14 -53.91
N GLY A 748 -8.19 -37.32 -53.39
CA GLY A 748 -9.08 -38.31 -52.81
C GLY A 748 -8.45 -39.70 -52.88
N VAL A 749 -8.96 -40.66 -52.11
CA VAL A 749 -8.37 -41.99 -51.98
C VAL A 749 -9.36 -43.06 -52.42
N THR A 750 -8.92 -43.95 -53.32
CA THR A 750 -9.73 -45.10 -53.79
C THR A 750 -9.11 -46.41 -53.34
N GLY A 751 -9.95 -47.29 -52.81
CA GLY A 751 -9.52 -48.60 -52.33
C GLY A 751 -9.15 -49.55 -53.46
N GLN A 752 -8.19 -50.41 -53.17
CA GLN A 752 -7.72 -51.47 -54.06
C GLN A 752 -8.01 -52.84 -53.45
N ASN A 753 -8.02 -53.88 -54.28
CA ASN A 753 -8.25 -55.27 -53.84
C ASN A 753 -9.56 -55.41 -53.04
N ASP A 754 -9.48 -56.00 -51.85
CA ASP A 754 -10.63 -56.22 -50.95
C ASP A 754 -11.25 -54.91 -50.43
N LEU A 755 -10.56 -53.77 -50.59
CA LEU A 755 -11.06 -52.44 -50.25
C LEU A 755 -11.65 -51.69 -51.45
N SER A 756 -11.79 -52.32 -52.62
CA SER A 756 -12.28 -51.66 -53.85
C SER A 756 -13.68 -51.03 -53.78
N ALA A 757 -14.46 -51.38 -52.75
CA ALA A 757 -15.76 -50.77 -52.50
C ALA A 757 -15.67 -49.37 -51.84
N PHE A 758 -14.48 -48.97 -51.36
CA PHE A 758 -14.28 -47.74 -50.61
C PHE A 758 -13.65 -46.64 -51.47
N SER A 759 -14.20 -45.42 -51.34
CA SER A 759 -13.68 -44.22 -52.00
C SER A 759 -13.99 -43.01 -51.13
N PHE A 760 -12.97 -42.21 -50.83
CA PHE A 760 -13.05 -41.07 -49.93
C PHE A 760 -12.61 -39.80 -50.62
N SER A 761 -13.34 -38.73 -50.37
CA SER A 761 -12.85 -37.39 -50.65
C SER A 761 -11.78 -37.04 -49.61
N TYR A 762 -10.84 -36.19 -49.99
CA TYR A 762 -9.81 -35.71 -49.08
C TYR A 762 -9.87 -34.18 -49.02
N ASN A 763 -9.95 -33.62 -47.81
CA ASN A 763 -10.02 -32.18 -47.56
C ASN A 763 -8.84 -31.65 -46.73
N GLY A 764 -7.93 -32.52 -46.29
CA GLY A 764 -6.69 -32.12 -45.62
C GLY A 764 -5.65 -31.56 -46.59
N GLU A 765 -4.48 -31.16 -46.06
CA GLU A 765 -3.36 -30.68 -46.88
C GLU A 765 -2.79 -31.81 -47.75
N ASN A 766 -2.50 -31.50 -49.01
CA ASN A 766 -2.28 -32.51 -50.05
C ASN A 766 -1.08 -32.22 -50.96
N ASN A 767 -0.24 -31.25 -50.62
CA ASN A 767 0.90 -30.81 -51.43
C ASN A 767 1.90 -31.95 -51.64
N TRP A 768 2.09 -32.41 -52.88
CA TRP A 768 3.18 -33.32 -53.28
C TRP A 768 3.33 -34.59 -52.42
N MET A 769 2.21 -35.22 -52.04
CA MET A 769 2.22 -36.43 -51.19
C MET A 769 3.04 -37.57 -51.79
N ASP A 770 3.85 -38.24 -50.97
CA ASP A 770 4.72 -39.34 -51.38
C ASP A 770 3.99 -40.50 -52.07
N GLU A 771 4.59 -41.01 -53.15
CA GLU A 771 4.18 -42.27 -53.76
C GLU A 771 4.89 -43.42 -53.06
N LEU A 772 4.14 -44.33 -52.43
CA LEU A 772 4.71 -45.55 -51.87
C LEU A 772 5.10 -46.51 -53.01
N GLN A 773 6.29 -47.11 -52.91
CA GLN A 773 6.79 -48.13 -53.84
C GLN A 773 6.76 -49.53 -53.18
N PRO A 774 5.64 -50.27 -53.28
CA PRO A 774 5.53 -51.61 -52.71
C PRO A 774 6.58 -52.57 -53.27
N ALA A 775 7.43 -53.09 -52.38
CA ALA A 775 8.46 -54.08 -52.63
C ALA A 775 8.06 -55.44 -52.03
N GLY A 776 6.88 -55.93 -52.44
CA GLY A 776 6.29 -57.17 -51.92
C GLY A 776 5.18 -56.98 -50.88
N SER A 777 4.82 -55.74 -50.55
CA SER A 777 3.56 -55.41 -49.89
C SER A 777 2.39 -55.30 -50.88
N THR A 778 1.18 -55.38 -50.34
CA THR A 778 -0.07 -55.30 -51.12
C THR A 778 -0.56 -53.85 -51.14
N PRO A 779 -0.69 -53.20 -52.31
CA PRO A 779 -1.30 -51.87 -52.40
C PRO A 779 -2.76 -51.93 -51.96
N VAL A 780 -3.17 -51.02 -51.10
CA VAL A 780 -4.56 -50.97 -50.58
C VAL A 780 -5.27 -49.66 -50.89
N TRP A 781 -4.53 -48.60 -51.17
CA TRP A 781 -5.07 -47.27 -51.47
C TRP A 781 -4.33 -46.61 -52.63
N LYS A 782 -5.05 -45.84 -53.45
CA LYS A 782 -4.49 -45.01 -54.52
C LYS A 782 -5.06 -43.61 -54.53
N ASN A 783 -4.23 -42.63 -54.90
CA ASN A 783 -4.69 -41.28 -55.21
C ASN A 783 -5.61 -41.30 -56.43
N SER A 784 -6.79 -40.71 -56.29
CA SER A 784 -7.80 -40.64 -57.36
C SER A 784 -7.35 -39.78 -58.54
N GLY A 785 -6.44 -38.84 -58.32
CA GLY A 785 -6.03 -37.84 -59.32
C GLY A 785 -4.96 -38.34 -60.29
N ASN A 786 -4.00 -39.13 -59.81
CA ASN A 786 -2.85 -39.59 -60.61
C ASN A 786 -2.56 -41.10 -60.48
N SER A 787 -3.34 -41.84 -59.67
CA SER A 787 -3.22 -43.29 -59.41
C SER A 787 -1.98 -43.76 -58.65
N ASP A 788 -1.20 -42.82 -58.10
CA ASP A 788 -0.06 -43.09 -57.21
C ASP A 788 -0.54 -43.91 -55.99
N ILE A 789 0.29 -44.83 -55.52
CA ILE A 789 -0.04 -45.70 -54.37
C ILE A 789 0.12 -44.89 -53.10
N SER A 790 -0.98 -44.72 -52.37
CA SER A 790 -1.04 -43.92 -51.15
C SER A 790 -1.23 -44.74 -49.88
N GLY A 791 -1.22 -46.08 -49.99
CA GLY A 791 -1.23 -46.97 -48.84
C GLY A 791 -0.94 -48.42 -49.19
N VAL A 792 -0.26 -49.10 -48.27
CA VAL A 792 0.18 -50.50 -48.40
C VAL A 792 -0.14 -51.32 -47.17
N PHE A 793 -0.43 -52.60 -47.38
CA PHE A 793 -0.57 -53.59 -46.33
C PHE A 793 0.53 -54.65 -46.46
N TYR A 794 1.17 -54.98 -45.34
CA TYR A 794 2.20 -56.02 -45.29
C TYR A 794 2.04 -56.91 -44.06
N SER A 795 2.08 -58.23 -44.28
CA SER A 795 1.96 -59.25 -43.22
C SER A 795 3.18 -60.19 -43.16
N GLY A 796 4.33 -59.74 -43.68
CA GLY A 796 5.55 -60.54 -43.76
C GLY A 796 6.69 -60.10 -42.84
N PHE A 797 6.51 -59.03 -42.05
CA PHE A 797 7.53 -58.56 -41.12
C PHE A 797 7.42 -59.32 -39.78
N GLY A 798 8.20 -60.39 -39.63
CA GLY A 798 8.07 -61.30 -38.49
C GLY A 798 6.74 -62.05 -38.54
N ASN A 799 5.98 -62.01 -37.43
CA ASN A 799 4.64 -62.60 -37.35
C ASN A 799 3.50 -61.56 -37.44
N GLY A 800 3.81 -60.27 -37.52
CA GLY A 800 2.84 -59.18 -37.42
C GLY A 800 2.29 -58.71 -38.76
N SER A 801 1.37 -57.75 -38.68
CA SER A 801 0.77 -57.09 -39.84
C SER A 801 0.79 -55.58 -39.68
N ALA A 802 1.12 -54.87 -40.76
CA ALA A 802 1.24 -53.43 -40.78
C ALA A 802 0.44 -52.84 -41.95
N LEU A 803 -0.32 -51.79 -41.67
CA LEU A 803 -1.02 -50.96 -42.64
C LEU A 803 -0.44 -49.55 -42.59
N GLY A 804 0.22 -49.13 -43.66
CA GLY A 804 0.81 -47.80 -43.77
C GLY A 804 0.06 -46.97 -44.79
N VAL A 805 -0.25 -45.72 -44.46
CA VAL A 805 -0.87 -44.77 -45.38
C VAL A 805 -0.13 -43.44 -45.37
N VAL A 806 -0.13 -42.80 -46.54
CA VAL A 806 0.39 -41.45 -46.76
C VAL A 806 -0.60 -40.35 -46.34
N PRO A 807 -1.92 -40.39 -46.66
CA PRO A 807 -2.86 -39.34 -46.22
C PRO A 807 -3.04 -39.26 -44.71
N SER A 808 -3.33 -38.04 -44.20
CA SER A 808 -3.84 -37.86 -42.84
C SER A 808 -5.22 -38.49 -42.69
N PHE A 809 -5.47 -39.21 -41.59
CA PHE A 809 -6.77 -39.85 -41.37
C PHE A 809 -7.90 -38.85 -41.13
N GLY A 810 -7.63 -37.72 -40.47
CA GLY A 810 -8.59 -36.64 -40.22
C GLY A 810 -9.08 -35.92 -41.49
N GLY A 811 -8.24 -35.90 -42.53
CA GLY A 811 -8.56 -35.29 -43.82
C GLY A 811 -9.45 -36.16 -44.73
N LEU A 812 -9.82 -37.39 -44.32
CA LEU A 812 -10.71 -38.24 -45.10
C LEU A 812 -12.18 -37.92 -44.79
N VAL A 813 -12.96 -37.66 -45.85
CA VAL A 813 -14.39 -37.33 -45.75
C VAL A 813 -15.22 -38.43 -46.40
N ASP A 814 -16.11 -39.05 -45.63
CA ASP A 814 -17.15 -39.92 -46.16
C ASP A 814 -18.31 -39.08 -46.73
N ASN A 815 -18.75 -39.42 -47.94
CA ASN A 815 -19.82 -38.73 -48.65
C ASN A 815 -21.24 -39.19 -48.22
N SER A 816 -21.36 -39.85 -47.06
CA SER A 816 -22.65 -40.25 -46.47
C SER A 816 -23.10 -39.24 -45.38
N ALA A 817 -24.39 -38.85 -45.42
CA ALA A 817 -24.96 -37.77 -44.59
C ALA A 817 -25.17 -38.17 -43.10
N PRO A 818 -25.34 -37.19 -42.20
CA PRO A 818 -24.44 -36.89 -41.09
C PRO A 818 -24.73 -37.74 -39.84
N LEU A 819 -23.79 -38.62 -39.50
CA LEU A 819 -23.46 -38.96 -38.11
C LEU A 819 -21.94 -39.13 -38.08
N ASN A 820 -21.27 -38.39 -37.18
CA ASN A 820 -19.81 -38.26 -36.99
C ASN A 820 -19.02 -39.57 -37.12
N HIS A 821 -18.52 -39.89 -38.31
CA HIS A 821 -17.63 -41.04 -38.50
C HIS A 821 -16.62 -40.77 -39.62
N GLN A 822 -15.61 -39.93 -39.37
CA GLN A 822 -14.50 -39.73 -40.31
C GLN A 822 -13.48 -40.89 -40.35
N ALA A 823 -13.59 -41.92 -39.49
CA ALA A 823 -12.65 -43.06 -39.50
C ALA A 823 -13.28 -44.47 -39.49
N ARG A 824 -14.54 -44.62 -39.97
CA ARG A 824 -15.08 -45.97 -40.32
C ARG A 824 -14.25 -46.79 -41.34
N PRO A 825 -13.45 -46.22 -42.26
CA PRO A 825 -12.79 -47.02 -43.30
C PRO A 825 -11.69 -47.96 -42.81
N LEU A 826 -11.05 -47.63 -41.68
CA LEU A 826 -9.89 -48.36 -41.17
C LEU A 826 -10.20 -49.20 -39.94
N ALA A 827 -11.18 -48.82 -39.12
CA ALA A 827 -11.75 -49.73 -38.12
C ALA A 827 -12.44 -50.94 -38.76
N ALA A 828 -12.89 -50.83 -40.01
CA ALA A 828 -13.42 -51.97 -40.78
C ALA A 828 -12.34 -52.76 -41.54
N ALA A 829 -11.12 -52.24 -41.65
CA ALA A 829 -9.97 -52.89 -42.28
C ALA A 829 -8.98 -53.50 -41.25
N ALA A 830 -9.00 -53.00 -40.01
CA ALA A 830 -8.40 -53.60 -38.83
C ALA A 830 -9.16 -54.85 -38.36
#